data_AF-A0AAU1C7R7-F1
#
_entry.id   AF-A0AAU1C7R7-F1
#
_cell.length_a   1.000
_cell.length_b   1.000
_cell.length_c   1.000
_cell.angle_alpha   90.00
_cell.angle_beta   90.00
_cell.angle_gamma   90.00
#
_symmetry.space_group_name_H-M   'P 1'
#
loop_
_entity.id
_entity.type
_entity.pdbx_description
1 polymer ?
#
loop_
_entity_poly.entity_id
_entity_poly.type
_entity_poly.pdbx_seq_one_letter_code
_entity_poly.pdbx_strand_id
1 'polypeptide(L)'
;MSLAQLHYTSADGDGTGEDGPTAARFTSVDASIPASVLTEAGPLLAYEAPHGTPDRLTDTALRALPEAYSFSLLSDGSGLLARTVAVRSPRTSAVGFHAHAVHLPPGTRLPEGTLPLTACRSARWAAVTPDRPLPDPLAAPAAPVGHEAREREALNDFAVARGPWLAGVLSDLRRLHGPDGPERVVLAERQSADVARWVALAGLALPDGLAEQLTFTTYTRRPREAAGRVVGVLPEDAEELADAGLRVHRCTGPRPEGPVGDTWAETAARVWRGRAPELFREAAALPGEPFAAGPLAVTALCAGIALGTEERAAAADWAAERPYALDGTRTHRLVEALTAPGTDDRSGPEFDAAGRLFAALDGRSPTTTTTPLAAMLVTEAVRGGNGSLELPGRTAFSGPEGAAVAGVLGPEIMTELGGAGVGLDVARTVQLLRVARLLGVNCAELLPSVVDRLGPALLTGDEEGAPGWAPALLELMDEQFDVRTALLGALDRIAPDHPAGVARLLSRVPLPFTGTQALPHLRMCAGAPEARAGCGDDRVATLQRILRAGGVSPFAEPLVLRTAVGLVWDEGAPTAAEARQLLEAATSDAHRAAGTWSLLVAAALAAGADDGAAPELAHDLLRGFPQETGGRVRAALQLLDFAREVRSGAAEPDWAERVRALRAEAEPVEPGVLGQACDAVAGRLLAPERPDEELYALVQSGDADLIAAYARTARGDGVRARLAADPAYAADCFTVWTAHPHAGAPWTEAATGLLDEVLRPVVRRLPADRVAAVEDAVGRSGSSGRADAFRDWNRRERSTLGRLGRRLAGRVRRA
;
A
#
# COMPACT_ATOMS: atom_id res chain seq x y z
N MET A 1 57.71 29.71 -24.45
CA MET A 1 58.34 29.34 -23.16
C MET A 1 59.04 28.00 -23.35
N SER A 2 60.23 27.82 -22.77
CA SER A 2 60.92 26.52 -22.73
C SER A 2 60.42 25.74 -21.52
N LEU A 3 60.10 24.46 -21.69
CA LEU A 3 59.73 23.59 -20.56
C LEU A 3 60.99 22.96 -19.97
N ALA A 4 61.03 22.84 -18.63
CA ALA A 4 62.17 22.26 -17.93
C ALA A 4 62.18 20.73 -18.06
N GLN A 5 63.32 20.14 -18.41
CA GLN A 5 63.47 18.73 -18.74
C GLN A 5 64.43 18.01 -17.79
N LEU A 6 64.21 16.71 -17.66
CA LEU A 6 65.11 15.81 -16.95
C LEU A 6 65.11 14.42 -17.61
N HIS A 7 66.26 13.75 -17.53
CA HIS A 7 66.47 12.41 -18.07
C HIS A 7 66.96 11.46 -16.97
N TYR A 8 66.27 10.33 -16.84
CA TYR A 8 66.53 9.30 -15.82
C TYR A 8 66.73 7.94 -16.49
N THR A 9 67.69 7.15 -16.04
CA THR A 9 68.00 5.86 -16.66
C THR A 9 68.48 4.84 -15.62
N SER A 10 68.28 3.56 -15.93
CA SER A 10 68.86 2.47 -15.14
C SER A 10 70.38 2.61 -15.09
N ALA A 11 70.93 2.59 -13.89
CA ALA A 11 72.36 2.48 -13.63
C ALA A 11 72.78 1.01 -13.72
N ASP A 12 73.98 0.77 -14.23
CA ASP A 12 74.58 -0.55 -14.18
C ASP A 12 74.89 -0.87 -12.70
N GLY A 13 74.27 -1.92 -12.15
CA GLY A 13 74.63 -2.43 -10.83
C GLY A 13 76.03 -3.02 -10.81
N ASP A 14 76.64 -3.07 -9.63
CA ASP A 14 77.96 -3.62 -9.31
C ASP A 14 78.06 -5.17 -9.34
N GLY A 15 77.07 -5.84 -9.95
CA GLY A 15 77.17 -7.25 -10.33
C GLY A 15 76.85 -8.27 -9.23
N THR A 16 76.32 -7.86 -8.08
CA THR A 16 75.83 -8.78 -7.04
C THR A 16 74.33 -9.03 -7.24
N GLY A 17 74.00 -10.13 -7.94
CA GLY A 17 72.63 -10.51 -8.29
C GLY A 17 71.76 -10.94 -7.11
N GLU A 18 71.24 -9.96 -6.36
CA GLU A 18 70.03 -10.13 -5.54
C GLU A 18 68.88 -9.36 -6.20
N ASP A 19 67.66 -9.90 -6.13
CA ASP A 19 66.40 -9.34 -6.66
C ASP A 19 66.02 -8.02 -5.94
N GLY A 20 66.81 -6.98 -6.15
CA GLY A 20 66.58 -5.61 -5.69
C GLY A 20 66.23 -4.67 -6.86
N PRO A 21 65.62 -3.51 -6.58
CA PRO A 21 65.32 -2.52 -7.61
C PRO A 21 66.59 -2.11 -8.35
N THR A 22 66.55 -2.08 -9.69
CA THR A 22 67.67 -1.66 -10.52
C THR A 22 68.11 -0.26 -10.07
N ALA A 23 69.35 -0.11 -9.59
CA ALA A 23 69.90 1.21 -9.26
C ALA A 23 69.71 2.12 -10.47
N ALA A 24 69.30 3.38 -10.29
CA ALA A 24 69.00 4.29 -11.39
C ALA A 24 69.44 5.72 -11.06
N ARG A 25 69.77 6.51 -12.09
CA ARG A 25 70.40 7.82 -11.92
C ARG A 25 69.88 8.85 -12.93
N PHE A 26 69.90 10.12 -12.53
CA PHE A 26 69.70 11.25 -13.42
C PHE A 26 70.94 11.46 -14.29
N THR A 27 70.73 11.73 -15.59
CA THR A 27 71.80 11.86 -16.60
C THR A 27 71.91 13.27 -17.17
N SER A 28 70.80 13.99 -17.23
CA SER A 28 70.71 15.36 -17.71
C SER A 28 69.50 16.02 -17.06
N VAL A 29 69.66 17.19 -16.44
CA VAL A 29 68.62 17.89 -15.65
C VAL A 29 68.75 19.39 -15.86
N ASP A 30 67.64 20.07 -16.14
CA ASP A 30 67.60 21.53 -16.18
C ASP A 30 67.80 22.15 -14.78
N ALA A 31 68.62 23.20 -14.72
CA ALA A 31 68.99 23.87 -13.47
C ALA A 31 67.80 24.52 -12.73
N SER A 32 66.66 24.73 -13.41
CA SER A 32 65.45 25.28 -12.81
C SER A 32 64.66 24.26 -11.98
N ILE A 33 65.04 22.97 -12.00
CA ILE A 33 64.31 21.90 -11.29
C ILE A 33 64.87 21.75 -9.87
N PRO A 34 64.04 21.93 -8.82
CA PRO A 34 64.49 21.78 -7.44
C PRO A 34 64.92 20.35 -7.08
N ALA A 35 65.87 20.20 -6.16
CA ALA A 35 66.32 18.89 -5.70
C ALA A 35 65.20 18.05 -5.03
N SER A 36 64.24 18.71 -4.37
CA SER A 36 63.05 18.04 -3.80
C SER A 36 62.20 17.36 -4.88
N VAL A 37 62.05 18.00 -6.04
CA VAL A 37 61.34 17.44 -7.20
C VAL A 37 62.08 16.22 -7.75
N LEU A 38 63.42 16.26 -7.79
CA LEU A 38 64.21 15.11 -8.26
C LEU A 38 64.08 13.88 -7.34
N THR A 39 64.04 14.09 -6.03
CA THR A 39 63.82 13.01 -5.05
C THR A 39 62.46 12.34 -5.23
N GLU A 40 61.41 13.14 -5.48
CA GLU A 40 60.05 12.63 -5.69
C GLU A 40 59.88 12.03 -7.10
N ALA A 41 60.53 12.59 -8.12
CA ALA A 41 60.43 12.13 -9.51
C ALA A 41 61.09 10.77 -9.76
N GLY A 42 62.19 10.44 -9.08
CA GLY A 42 62.96 9.21 -9.33
C GLY A 42 62.11 7.93 -9.30
N PRO A 43 61.37 7.64 -8.21
CA PRO A 43 60.48 6.49 -8.13
C PRO A 43 59.37 6.47 -9.19
N LEU A 44 58.86 7.64 -9.60
CA LEU A 44 57.79 7.78 -10.60
C LEU A 44 58.24 7.48 -12.03
N LEU A 45 59.55 7.59 -12.29
CA LEU A 45 60.17 7.40 -13.59
C LEU A 45 60.78 6.00 -13.76
N ALA A 46 60.87 5.24 -12.67
CA ALA A 46 61.35 3.87 -12.69
C ALA A 46 60.46 2.99 -13.56
N TYR A 47 61.08 1.99 -14.20
CA TYR A 47 60.39 1.06 -15.08
C TYR A 47 60.82 -0.37 -14.80
N GLU A 48 59.83 -1.24 -14.67
CA GLU A 48 60.01 -2.67 -14.50
C GLU A 48 59.47 -3.39 -15.73
N ALA A 49 60.27 -4.24 -16.37
CA ALA A 49 59.86 -4.99 -17.55
C ALA A 49 58.78 -6.04 -17.19
N PRO A 50 57.89 -6.42 -18.14
CA PRO A 50 56.83 -7.41 -17.92
C PRO A 50 57.35 -8.70 -17.27
N HIS A 51 56.50 -9.35 -16.47
CA HIS A 51 56.88 -10.61 -15.82
C HIS A 51 57.34 -11.66 -16.84
N GLY A 52 58.45 -12.35 -16.55
CA GLY A 52 59.01 -13.35 -17.46
C GLY A 52 59.73 -12.79 -18.69
N THR A 53 60.03 -11.48 -18.74
CA THR A 53 60.87 -10.90 -19.80
C THR A 53 62.27 -11.52 -19.79
N PRO A 54 62.73 -12.14 -20.89
CA PRO A 54 64.08 -12.72 -20.96
C PRO A 54 65.19 -11.65 -20.85
N ASP A 55 66.31 -12.02 -20.21
CA ASP A 55 67.48 -11.14 -20.06
C ASP A 55 68.08 -10.65 -21.39
N ARG A 56 67.84 -11.39 -22.49
CA ARG A 56 68.31 -11.04 -23.83
C ARG A 56 67.16 -11.04 -24.82
N LEU A 57 66.82 -9.84 -25.29
CA LEU A 57 65.80 -9.61 -26.32
C LEU A 57 66.43 -9.23 -27.66
N THR A 58 65.77 -9.64 -28.75
CA THR A 58 66.01 -9.06 -30.08
C THR A 58 65.58 -7.60 -30.10
N ASP A 59 66.10 -6.80 -31.02
CA ASP A 59 65.73 -5.37 -31.14
C ASP A 59 64.23 -5.17 -31.39
N THR A 60 63.61 -6.12 -32.12
CA THR A 60 62.16 -6.11 -32.36
C THR A 60 61.38 -6.42 -31.09
N ALA A 61 61.82 -7.39 -30.28
CA ALA A 61 61.16 -7.73 -29.03
C ALA A 61 61.35 -6.63 -27.96
N LEU A 62 62.52 -5.98 -27.92
CA LEU A 62 62.78 -4.84 -27.03
C LEU A 62 61.86 -3.65 -27.35
N ARG A 63 61.67 -3.33 -28.64
CA ARG A 63 60.72 -2.29 -29.08
C ARG A 63 59.24 -2.67 -28.88
N ALA A 64 58.95 -3.95 -28.67
CA ALA A 64 57.59 -4.42 -28.41
C ALA A 64 57.22 -4.39 -26.92
N LEU A 65 58.18 -4.14 -26.02
CA LEU A 65 57.89 -3.93 -24.60
C LEU A 65 57.04 -2.67 -24.40
N PRO A 66 56.20 -2.63 -23.35
CA PRO A 66 55.27 -1.52 -23.15
C PRO A 66 56.02 -0.22 -22.86
N GLU A 67 55.59 0.86 -23.54
CA GLU A 67 56.01 2.21 -23.20
C GLU A 67 55.13 2.78 -22.09
N ALA A 68 55.74 3.40 -21.08
CA ALA A 68 55.03 4.06 -20.00
C ALA A 68 54.99 5.57 -20.23
N TYR A 69 53.80 6.10 -20.48
CA TYR A 69 53.50 7.52 -20.44
C TYR A 69 52.85 7.85 -19.11
N SER A 70 53.32 8.88 -18.43
CA SER A 70 52.73 9.28 -17.15
C SER A 70 52.56 10.78 -17.01
N PHE A 71 51.55 11.14 -16.23
CA PHE A 71 51.35 12.47 -15.69
C PHE A 71 51.05 12.36 -14.20
N SER A 72 51.89 12.97 -13.37
CA SER A 72 51.79 12.94 -11.91
C SER A 72 51.79 14.35 -11.34
N LEU A 73 51.02 14.54 -10.27
CA LEU A 73 51.09 15.75 -9.44
C LEU A 73 52.06 15.50 -8.28
N LEU A 74 53.01 16.40 -8.10
CA LEU A 74 54.02 16.33 -7.05
C LEU A 74 53.54 17.03 -5.77
N SER A 75 54.22 16.77 -4.66
CA SER A 75 53.88 17.27 -3.32
C SER A 75 53.92 18.79 -3.21
N ASP A 76 54.67 19.47 -4.09
CA ASP A 76 54.73 20.94 -4.20
C ASP A 76 53.64 21.54 -5.10
N GLY A 77 52.73 20.71 -5.63
CA GLY A 77 51.67 21.10 -6.57
C GLY A 77 52.14 21.27 -8.01
N SER A 78 53.39 20.93 -8.32
CA SER A 78 53.91 20.92 -9.69
C SER A 78 53.53 19.64 -10.44
N GLY A 79 53.52 19.68 -11.77
CA GLY A 79 53.21 18.54 -12.62
C GLY A 79 54.47 17.90 -13.20
N LEU A 80 54.47 16.57 -13.36
CA LEU A 80 55.53 15.84 -14.04
C LEU A 80 54.95 15.00 -15.18
N LEU A 81 55.32 15.33 -16.41
CA LEU A 81 55.00 14.55 -17.61
C LEU A 81 56.20 13.68 -17.96
N ALA A 82 56.00 12.39 -18.23
CA ALA A 82 57.11 11.51 -18.59
C ALA A 82 56.76 10.52 -19.69
N ARG A 83 57.80 10.11 -20.41
CA ARG A 83 57.84 8.90 -21.24
C ARG A 83 59.02 8.05 -20.81
N THR A 84 58.73 6.82 -20.43
CA THR A 84 59.73 5.80 -20.10
C THR A 84 59.65 4.64 -21.08
N VAL A 85 60.79 4.26 -21.65
CA VAL A 85 60.93 3.17 -22.62
C VAL A 85 62.00 2.19 -22.17
N ALA A 86 61.81 0.92 -22.52
CA ALA A 86 62.84 -0.08 -22.35
C ALA A 86 63.99 0.16 -23.34
N VAL A 87 65.22 0.13 -22.84
CA VAL A 87 66.43 0.28 -23.64
C VAL A 87 67.40 -0.85 -23.33
N ARG A 88 68.33 -1.13 -24.24
CA ARG A 88 69.40 -2.09 -23.96
C ARG A 88 70.50 -1.39 -23.16
N SER A 89 70.91 -1.97 -22.02
CA SER A 89 72.13 -1.50 -21.36
C SER A 89 73.34 -1.71 -22.28
N PRO A 90 74.15 -0.67 -22.54
CA PRO A 90 75.30 -0.76 -23.43
C PRO A 90 76.41 -1.68 -22.90
N ARG A 91 76.39 -2.06 -21.61
CA ARG A 91 77.41 -2.96 -21.00
C ARG A 91 76.93 -4.39 -20.79
N THR A 92 75.76 -4.58 -20.19
CA THR A 92 75.29 -5.91 -19.79
C THR A 92 74.44 -6.59 -20.85
N SER A 93 74.02 -5.84 -21.88
CA SER A 93 73.00 -6.24 -22.86
C SER A 93 71.64 -6.62 -22.26
N ALA A 94 71.47 -6.43 -20.94
CA ALA A 94 70.21 -6.64 -20.23
C ALA A 94 69.21 -5.51 -20.54
N VAL A 95 67.94 -5.77 -20.24
CA VAL A 95 66.87 -4.78 -20.36
C VAL A 95 67.02 -3.74 -19.25
N GLY A 96 67.27 -2.50 -19.64
CA GLY A 96 67.23 -1.32 -18.78
C GLY A 96 66.12 -0.37 -19.24
N PHE A 97 66.14 0.88 -18.77
CA PHE A 97 65.14 1.87 -19.19
C PHE A 97 65.73 3.27 -19.36
N HIS A 98 65.07 4.06 -20.18
CA HIS A 98 65.29 5.49 -20.32
C HIS A 98 63.97 6.24 -20.14
N ALA A 99 63.94 7.18 -19.21
CA ALA A 99 62.84 8.09 -18.98
C ALA A 99 63.24 9.51 -19.36
N HIS A 100 62.42 10.14 -20.20
CA HIS A 100 62.47 11.56 -20.49
C HIS A 100 61.26 12.22 -19.84
N ALA A 101 61.48 13.22 -18.99
CA ALA A 101 60.45 13.90 -18.24
C ALA A 101 60.50 15.42 -18.40
N VAL A 102 59.33 16.04 -18.31
CA VAL A 102 59.11 17.48 -18.37
C VAL A 102 58.43 17.93 -17.09
N HIS A 103 59.04 18.88 -16.39
CA HIS A 103 58.52 19.51 -15.18
C HIS A 103 57.68 20.73 -15.52
N LEU A 104 56.47 20.79 -14.96
CA LEU A 104 55.53 21.89 -15.07
C LEU A 104 55.42 22.58 -13.71
N PRO A 105 55.86 23.83 -13.54
CA PRO A 105 55.77 24.53 -12.26
C PRO A 105 54.32 24.62 -11.74
N PRO A 106 54.11 24.75 -10.42
CA PRO A 106 52.77 24.79 -9.83
C PRO A 106 51.87 25.84 -10.51
N GLY A 107 50.64 25.43 -10.85
CA GLY A 107 49.66 26.29 -11.54
C GLY A 107 49.93 26.55 -13.03
N THR A 108 51.01 25.98 -13.60
CA THR A 108 51.31 26.13 -15.03
C THR A 108 50.56 25.09 -15.84
N ARG A 109 49.71 25.54 -16.77
CA ARG A 109 49.07 24.66 -17.76
C ARG A 109 49.96 24.44 -18.97
N LEU A 110 49.73 23.33 -19.67
CA LEU A 110 50.32 23.14 -21.00
C LEU A 110 49.84 24.22 -21.97
N PRO A 111 50.67 24.64 -22.93
CA PRO A 111 50.30 25.65 -23.92
C PRO A 111 49.02 25.30 -24.69
N GLU A 112 48.26 26.33 -25.05
CA GLU A 112 47.00 26.23 -25.83
C GLU A 112 45.91 25.37 -25.16
N GLY A 113 46.03 25.08 -23.85
CA GLY A 113 45.07 24.22 -23.14
C GLY A 113 45.19 22.74 -23.51
N THR A 114 46.35 22.32 -24.04
CA THR A 114 46.58 20.93 -24.45
C THR A 114 46.51 19.97 -23.26
N LEU A 115 45.78 18.85 -23.40
CA LEU A 115 45.72 17.84 -22.33
C LEU A 115 47.06 17.14 -22.12
N PRO A 116 47.43 16.77 -20.87
CA PRO A 116 48.64 16.03 -20.52
C PRO A 116 48.93 14.83 -21.43
N LEU A 117 47.91 14.03 -21.72
CA LEU A 117 48.04 12.85 -22.57
C LEU A 117 48.41 13.16 -24.03
N THR A 118 47.90 14.26 -24.58
CA THR A 118 48.24 14.69 -25.95
C THR A 118 49.72 15.04 -26.04
N ALA A 119 50.26 15.72 -25.02
CA ALA A 119 51.69 16.01 -24.92
C ALA A 119 52.54 14.74 -24.76
N CYS A 120 52.07 13.74 -24.01
CA CYS A 120 52.72 12.43 -23.89
C CYS A 120 52.88 11.73 -25.26
N ARG A 121 52.01 11.97 -26.24
CA ARG A 121 52.12 11.34 -27.58
C ARG A 121 53.00 12.10 -28.58
N SER A 122 53.66 13.17 -28.16
CA SER A 122 54.52 13.98 -29.02
C SER A 122 55.70 13.20 -29.59
N ALA A 123 56.05 13.43 -30.87
CA ALA A 123 57.25 12.86 -31.48
C ALA A 123 58.57 13.43 -30.88
N ARG A 124 58.48 14.42 -29.99
CA ARG A 124 59.65 15.09 -29.37
C ARG A 124 60.22 14.37 -28.16
N TRP A 125 59.63 13.25 -27.71
CA TRP A 125 60.20 12.50 -26.59
C TRP A 125 61.48 11.77 -27.00
N ALA A 126 62.60 12.06 -26.30
CA ALA A 126 63.81 11.27 -26.41
C ALA A 126 63.55 9.80 -26.04
N ALA A 127 64.09 8.89 -26.84
CA ALA A 127 64.02 7.44 -26.60
C ALA A 127 65.34 6.86 -26.07
N VAL A 128 66.39 7.67 -26.02
CA VAL A 128 67.75 7.29 -25.63
C VAL A 128 68.36 8.39 -24.78
N THR A 129 69.31 8.00 -23.91
CA THR A 129 70.06 8.92 -23.07
C THR A 129 70.83 9.93 -23.92
N PRO A 130 70.69 11.24 -23.70
CA PRO A 130 71.41 12.25 -24.46
C PRO A 130 72.92 12.20 -24.16
N ASP A 131 73.74 12.46 -25.18
CA ASP A 131 75.21 12.51 -25.05
C ASP A 131 75.73 13.75 -24.29
N ARG A 132 74.84 14.72 -24.03
CA ARG A 132 75.17 16.00 -23.38
C ARG A 132 74.57 16.09 -21.96
N PRO A 133 75.28 16.72 -21.01
CA PRO A 133 74.83 16.83 -19.62
C PRO A 133 73.71 17.85 -19.36
N LEU A 134 73.43 18.73 -20.34
CA LEU A 134 72.33 19.71 -20.30
C LEU A 134 71.32 19.39 -21.40
N PRO A 135 70.00 19.40 -21.11
CA PRO A 135 68.98 19.18 -22.14
C PRO A 135 68.97 20.31 -23.17
N ASP A 136 68.67 19.99 -24.43
CA ASP A 136 68.38 21.04 -25.42
C ASP A 136 67.01 21.69 -25.09
N PRO A 137 66.82 23.02 -25.27
CA PRO A 137 65.56 23.67 -24.94
C PRO A 137 64.37 23.08 -25.71
N LEU A 138 63.41 22.49 -25.00
CA LEU A 138 62.19 21.97 -25.60
C LEU A 138 61.20 23.12 -25.78
N ALA A 139 61.08 23.59 -27.02
CA ALA A 139 59.89 24.32 -27.44
C ALA A 139 58.67 23.42 -27.15
N ALA A 140 57.60 24.00 -26.60
CA ALA A 140 56.40 23.30 -26.18
C ALA A 140 56.03 22.13 -27.12
N PRO A 141 55.68 20.93 -26.58
CA PRO A 141 55.23 19.82 -27.41
C PRO A 141 54.03 20.29 -28.23
N ALA A 142 54.25 20.48 -29.53
CA ALA A 142 53.20 20.92 -30.44
C ALA A 142 52.20 19.77 -30.58
N ALA A 143 50.90 20.09 -30.52
CA ALA A 143 49.87 19.16 -30.98
C ALA A 143 50.20 18.77 -32.45
N PRO A 144 50.00 17.50 -32.84
CA PRO A 144 50.26 17.07 -34.21
C PRO A 144 49.32 17.77 -35.19
N VAL A 145 49.78 18.86 -35.80
CA VAL A 145 49.00 19.64 -36.76
C VAL A 145 48.69 18.75 -37.98
N GLY A 146 47.41 18.62 -38.34
CA GLY A 146 46.94 17.90 -39.54
C GLY A 146 46.60 16.41 -39.38
N HIS A 147 46.72 15.82 -38.18
CA HIS A 147 46.37 14.41 -37.93
C HIS A 147 45.12 14.20 -37.05
N GLU A 148 44.51 15.27 -36.57
CA GLU A 148 43.39 15.22 -35.61
C GLU A 148 42.19 14.41 -36.09
N ALA A 149 41.83 14.50 -37.37
CA ALA A 149 40.71 13.74 -37.93
C ALA A 149 40.97 12.23 -37.89
N ARG A 150 42.19 11.81 -38.23
CA ARG A 150 42.61 10.40 -38.21
C ARG A 150 42.74 9.87 -36.79
N GLU A 151 43.23 10.69 -35.87
CA GLU A 151 43.29 10.34 -34.45
C GLU A 151 41.90 10.20 -33.84
N ARG A 152 40.96 11.08 -34.21
CA ARG A 152 39.55 10.98 -33.79
C ARG A 152 38.88 9.72 -34.35
N GLU A 153 39.12 9.39 -35.62
CA GLU A 153 38.65 8.14 -36.22
C GLU A 153 39.20 6.91 -35.48
N ALA A 154 40.50 6.90 -35.18
CA ALA A 154 41.12 5.80 -34.42
C ALA A 154 40.57 5.67 -32.99
N LEU A 155 40.23 6.78 -32.32
CA LEU A 155 39.57 6.75 -31.01
C LEU A 155 38.13 6.23 -31.11
N ASN A 156 37.39 6.63 -32.14
CA ASN A 156 36.04 6.12 -32.40
C ASN A 156 36.06 4.61 -32.65
N ASP A 157 36.97 4.11 -33.48
CA ASP A 157 37.13 2.68 -33.74
C ASP A 157 37.51 1.91 -32.46
N PHE A 158 38.39 2.48 -31.64
CA PHE A 158 38.75 1.91 -30.34
C PHE A 158 37.54 1.85 -29.39
N ALA A 159 36.75 2.92 -29.31
CA ALA A 159 35.56 2.97 -28.46
C ALA A 159 34.50 1.95 -28.91
N VAL A 160 34.28 1.80 -30.21
CA VAL A 160 33.41 0.75 -30.76
C VAL A 160 33.92 -0.64 -30.39
N ALA A 161 35.22 -0.91 -30.58
CA ALA A 161 35.82 -2.19 -30.24
C ALA A 161 35.77 -2.51 -28.74
N ARG A 162 35.79 -1.50 -27.87
CA ARG A 162 35.70 -1.62 -26.41
C ARG A 162 34.31 -1.30 -25.85
N GLY A 163 33.29 -1.29 -26.70
CA GLY A 163 31.91 -0.93 -26.36
C GLY A 163 31.37 -1.52 -25.05
N PRO A 164 31.53 -2.83 -24.78
CA PRO A 164 31.04 -3.45 -23.55
C PRO A 164 31.60 -2.86 -22.24
N TRP A 165 32.83 -2.33 -22.25
CA TRP A 165 33.50 -1.82 -21.05
C TRP A 165 33.38 -0.30 -20.88
N LEU A 166 32.98 0.43 -21.94
CA LEU A 166 32.98 1.90 -21.97
C LEU A 166 32.24 2.52 -20.78
N ALA A 167 31.00 2.09 -20.53
CA ALA A 167 30.17 2.68 -19.47
C ALA A 167 30.77 2.46 -18.08
N GLY A 168 31.29 1.26 -17.81
CA GLY A 168 31.91 0.93 -16.53
C GLY A 168 33.16 1.75 -16.27
N VAL A 169 34.03 1.84 -17.27
CA VAL A 169 35.26 2.63 -17.19
C VAL A 169 34.94 4.12 -17.01
N LEU A 170 34.04 4.69 -17.83
CA LEU A 170 33.67 6.11 -17.74
C LEU A 170 33.00 6.46 -16.40
N SER A 171 32.17 5.57 -15.85
CA SER A 171 31.55 5.76 -14.53
C SER A 171 32.60 5.85 -13.42
N ASP A 172 33.59 4.94 -13.42
CA ASP A 172 34.64 4.96 -12.40
C ASP A 172 35.62 6.13 -12.57
N LEU A 173 35.95 6.49 -13.81
CA LEU A 173 36.77 7.68 -14.09
C LEU A 173 36.08 8.98 -13.68
N ARG A 174 34.75 9.07 -13.83
CA ARG A 174 33.96 10.17 -13.27
C ARG A 174 34.03 10.15 -11.75
N ARG A 175 33.78 9.00 -11.12
CA ARG A 175 33.78 8.83 -9.66
C ARG A 175 35.10 9.25 -8.99
N LEU A 176 36.24 9.19 -9.68
CA LEU A 176 37.53 9.73 -9.18
C LEU A 176 37.45 11.19 -8.71
N HIS A 177 36.47 11.96 -9.18
CA HIS A 177 36.29 13.38 -8.85
C HIS A 177 35.23 13.61 -7.75
N GLY A 178 34.60 12.55 -7.23
CA GLY A 178 33.62 12.61 -6.15
C GLY A 178 34.18 12.18 -4.78
N PRO A 179 33.51 12.53 -3.67
CA PRO A 179 33.96 12.21 -2.30
C PRO A 179 33.99 10.70 -2.01
N ASP A 180 33.10 9.93 -2.65
CA ASP A 180 32.98 8.47 -2.49
C ASP A 180 33.61 7.70 -3.66
N GLY A 181 34.55 8.34 -4.37
CA GLY A 181 35.24 7.77 -5.51
C GLY A 181 36.22 6.64 -5.15
N PRO A 182 36.54 5.74 -6.10
CA PRO A 182 37.66 4.82 -5.90
C PRO A 182 38.96 5.62 -5.74
N GLU A 183 39.90 5.11 -4.95
CA GLU A 183 41.21 5.75 -4.81
C GLU A 183 41.96 5.78 -6.16
N ARG A 184 41.87 4.67 -6.91
CA ARG A 184 42.47 4.49 -8.23
C ARG A 184 41.60 3.61 -9.13
N VAL A 185 41.70 3.85 -10.43
CA VAL A 185 41.11 3.01 -11.49
C VAL A 185 42.24 2.33 -12.25
N VAL A 186 42.24 1.00 -12.22
CA VAL A 186 43.24 0.18 -12.92
C VAL A 186 42.66 -0.33 -14.24
N LEU A 187 43.37 -0.09 -15.34
CA LEU A 187 43.01 -0.50 -16.70
C LEU A 187 43.98 -1.58 -17.18
N ALA A 188 43.46 -2.80 -17.36
CA ALA A 188 44.22 -3.92 -17.87
C ALA A 188 43.98 -4.12 -19.37
N GLU A 189 45.00 -3.82 -20.18
CA GLU A 189 44.97 -3.91 -21.64
C GLU A 189 46.22 -4.62 -22.17
N ARG A 190 46.13 -5.22 -23.35
CA ARG A 190 47.25 -5.94 -23.97
C ARG A 190 48.41 -5.03 -24.37
N GLN A 191 48.13 -3.74 -24.56
CA GLN A 191 49.10 -2.74 -24.99
C GLN A 191 48.92 -1.48 -24.16
N SER A 192 50.02 -0.88 -23.71
CA SER A 192 49.99 0.41 -22.99
C SER A 192 49.41 1.55 -23.85
N ALA A 193 49.52 1.43 -25.18
CA ALA A 193 48.87 2.35 -26.12
C ALA A 193 47.33 2.31 -26.02
N ASP A 194 46.71 1.17 -25.70
CA ASP A 194 45.27 1.08 -25.50
C ASP A 194 44.84 1.73 -24.18
N VAL A 195 45.65 1.63 -23.12
CA VAL A 195 45.44 2.42 -21.88
C VAL A 195 45.49 3.91 -22.20
N ALA A 196 46.47 4.34 -23.02
CA ALA A 196 46.51 5.72 -23.47
C ALA A 196 45.22 6.10 -24.22
N ARG A 197 44.64 5.21 -25.05
CA ARG A 197 43.38 5.49 -25.75
C ARG A 197 42.20 5.63 -24.78
N TRP A 198 42.14 4.82 -23.72
CA TRP A 198 41.15 5.01 -22.65
C TRP A 198 41.24 6.38 -21.97
N VAL A 199 42.46 6.81 -21.62
CA VAL A 199 42.68 8.15 -21.04
C VAL A 199 42.28 9.24 -22.04
N ALA A 200 42.49 9.03 -23.36
CA ALA A 200 42.07 9.99 -24.40
C ALA A 200 40.55 10.09 -24.53
N LEU A 201 39.84 8.95 -24.50
CA LEU A 201 38.38 8.92 -24.49
C LEU A 201 37.82 9.67 -23.28
N ALA A 202 38.41 9.45 -22.10
CA ALA A 202 38.03 10.17 -20.89
C ALA A 202 38.32 11.67 -21.03
N GLY A 203 39.50 12.06 -21.51
CA GLY A 203 39.86 13.46 -21.69
C GLY A 203 38.93 14.25 -22.63
N LEU A 204 38.27 13.57 -23.57
CA LEU A 204 37.28 14.18 -24.48
C LEU A 204 35.84 14.14 -23.95
N ALA A 205 35.52 13.23 -23.03
CA ALA A 205 34.18 13.07 -22.47
C ALA A 205 33.99 13.82 -21.15
N LEU A 206 35.04 13.96 -20.35
CA LEU A 206 35.02 14.66 -19.07
C LEU A 206 34.85 16.18 -19.28
N PRO A 207 34.12 16.88 -18.39
CA PRO A 207 34.03 18.34 -18.40
C PRO A 207 35.40 19.03 -18.35
N ASP A 208 35.46 20.22 -18.95
CA ASP A 208 36.67 21.05 -18.98
C ASP A 208 37.19 21.33 -17.55
N GLY A 209 38.50 21.27 -17.38
CA GLY A 209 39.18 21.42 -16.09
C GLY A 209 39.32 20.12 -15.27
N LEU A 210 38.40 19.15 -15.42
CA LEU A 210 38.56 17.83 -14.78
C LEU A 210 39.48 16.92 -15.61
N ALA A 211 39.38 16.97 -16.93
CA ALA A 211 40.30 16.26 -17.83
C ALA A 211 41.76 16.69 -17.63
N GLU A 212 42.02 17.96 -17.31
CA GLU A 212 43.37 18.50 -17.06
C GLU A 212 43.99 17.97 -15.75
N GLN A 213 43.15 17.59 -14.78
CA GLN A 213 43.56 17.12 -13.45
C GLN A 213 43.80 15.60 -13.40
N LEU A 214 43.52 14.89 -14.49
CA LEU A 214 43.59 13.43 -14.54
C LEU A 214 45.06 12.95 -14.53
N THR A 215 45.53 12.47 -13.39
CA THR A 215 46.85 11.83 -13.27
C THR A 215 46.80 10.37 -13.72
N PHE A 216 47.80 9.94 -14.48
CA PHE A 216 47.81 8.59 -15.05
C PHE A 216 49.22 8.03 -15.24
N THR A 217 49.31 6.70 -15.35
CA THR A 217 50.43 6.00 -16.00
C THR A 217 49.86 4.96 -16.96
N THR A 218 50.39 4.83 -18.17
CA THR A 218 49.90 3.86 -19.15
C THR A 218 50.46 2.45 -18.94
N TYR A 219 51.50 2.30 -18.11
CA TYR A 219 52.07 1.01 -17.75
C TYR A 219 52.85 1.10 -16.42
N THR A 220 52.64 0.12 -15.55
CA THR A 220 53.49 -0.19 -14.39
C THR A 220 53.26 -1.63 -13.97
N ARG A 221 54.29 -2.29 -13.41
CA ARG A 221 54.13 -3.58 -12.71
C ARG A 221 53.72 -3.43 -11.24
N ARG A 222 53.77 -2.20 -10.72
CA ARG A 222 53.50 -1.89 -9.30
C ARG A 222 52.31 -0.94 -9.17
N PRO A 223 51.09 -1.39 -9.50
CA PRO A 223 49.92 -0.53 -9.52
C PRO A 223 49.52 0.03 -8.15
N ARG A 224 49.87 -0.65 -7.05
CA ARG A 224 49.64 -0.17 -5.69
C ARG A 224 50.56 0.99 -5.29
N GLU A 225 51.76 1.05 -5.86
CA GLU A 225 52.77 2.08 -5.60
C GLU A 225 52.66 3.27 -6.57
N ALA A 226 51.78 3.18 -7.58
CA ALA A 226 51.61 4.22 -8.58
C ALA A 226 51.00 5.50 -7.98
N ALA A 227 51.61 6.65 -8.29
CA ALA A 227 51.07 7.96 -7.89
C ALA A 227 49.86 8.40 -8.74
N GLY A 228 49.68 7.81 -9.93
CA GLY A 228 48.55 8.13 -10.81
C GLY A 228 47.22 7.58 -10.30
N ARG A 229 46.14 8.31 -10.56
CA ARG A 229 44.76 7.86 -10.28
C ARG A 229 44.24 6.89 -11.33
N VAL A 230 44.74 6.96 -12.56
CA VAL A 230 44.48 5.98 -13.62
C VAL A 230 45.75 5.18 -13.90
N VAL A 231 45.70 3.87 -13.71
CA VAL A 231 46.89 3.02 -13.74
C VAL A 231 46.73 1.93 -14.79
N GLY A 232 47.58 1.97 -15.82
CA GLY A 232 47.69 0.94 -16.83
C GLY A 232 48.55 -0.23 -16.37
N VAL A 233 48.07 -1.44 -16.58
CA VAL A 233 48.79 -2.69 -16.32
C VAL A 233 48.59 -3.65 -17.48
N LEU A 234 49.48 -4.63 -17.60
CA LEU A 234 49.24 -5.77 -18.47
C LEU A 234 48.28 -6.77 -17.81
N PRO A 235 47.59 -7.64 -18.57
CA PRO A 235 46.61 -8.56 -18.01
C PRO A 235 47.15 -9.47 -16.91
N GLU A 236 48.40 -9.92 -17.02
CA GLU A 236 49.09 -10.75 -16.04
C GLU A 236 49.21 -10.08 -14.67
N ASP A 237 49.53 -8.79 -14.63
CA ASP A 237 49.68 -8.04 -13.38
C ASP A 237 48.30 -7.63 -12.80
N ALA A 238 47.20 -7.82 -13.54
CA ALA A 238 45.84 -7.48 -13.11
C ALA A 238 45.12 -8.63 -12.38
N GLU A 239 45.58 -9.87 -12.50
CA GLU A 239 44.96 -11.02 -11.82
C GLU A 239 45.08 -10.89 -10.30
N GLU A 240 46.25 -10.50 -9.80
CA GLU A 240 46.60 -10.37 -8.37
C GLU A 240 45.96 -9.15 -7.68
N LEU A 241 45.26 -8.29 -8.42
CA LEU A 241 44.68 -7.03 -7.92
C LEU A 241 43.20 -7.12 -7.56
N ALA A 242 42.52 -8.21 -7.94
CA ALA A 242 41.08 -8.38 -7.72
C ALA A 242 40.71 -8.31 -6.22
N ASP A 243 41.57 -8.86 -5.36
CA ASP A 243 41.34 -9.01 -3.93
C ASP A 243 41.80 -7.78 -3.11
N ALA A 244 42.34 -6.76 -3.77
CA ALA A 244 43.05 -5.65 -3.12
C ALA A 244 42.20 -4.39 -2.88
N GLY A 245 40.88 -4.44 -3.09
CA GLY A 245 39.99 -3.28 -2.94
C GLY A 245 40.15 -2.18 -4.01
N LEU A 246 40.97 -2.42 -5.04
CA LEU A 246 41.15 -1.51 -6.17
C LEU A 246 40.06 -1.74 -7.24
N ARG A 247 39.68 -0.69 -7.95
CA ARG A 247 38.71 -0.79 -9.04
C ARG A 247 39.40 -1.18 -10.35
N VAL A 248 39.32 -2.45 -10.72
CA VAL A 248 40.04 -3.02 -11.88
C VAL A 248 39.09 -3.28 -13.05
N HIS A 249 39.42 -2.74 -14.23
CA HIS A 249 38.74 -3.02 -15.50
C HIS A 249 39.62 -3.89 -16.40
N ARG A 250 39.17 -5.13 -16.64
CA ARG A 250 39.82 -6.08 -17.56
C ARG A 250 39.26 -5.94 -18.96
N CYS A 251 39.72 -4.93 -19.70
CA CYS A 251 39.19 -4.53 -21.00
C CYS A 251 39.48 -5.50 -22.16
N THR A 252 40.16 -6.61 -21.87
CA THR A 252 40.42 -7.71 -22.82
C THR A 252 39.91 -9.08 -22.34
N GLY A 253 39.22 -9.10 -21.19
CA GLY A 253 38.67 -10.31 -20.57
C GLY A 253 37.20 -10.56 -20.91
N PRO A 254 36.44 -11.26 -20.06
CA PRO A 254 35.00 -11.42 -20.20
C PRO A 254 34.28 -10.08 -20.25
N ARG A 255 33.18 -10.02 -20.99
CA ARG A 255 32.32 -8.83 -21.04
C ARG A 255 31.65 -8.64 -19.67
N PRO A 256 31.53 -7.40 -19.17
CA PRO A 256 30.80 -7.13 -17.94
C PRO A 256 29.32 -7.48 -18.12
N GLU A 257 28.69 -7.98 -17.06
CA GLU A 257 27.27 -8.34 -17.04
C GLU A 257 26.41 -7.15 -16.56
N GLY A 258 25.31 -6.89 -17.25
CA GLY A 258 24.30 -5.91 -16.84
C GLY A 258 24.66 -4.42 -17.08
N PRO A 259 23.71 -3.52 -16.83
CA PRO A 259 23.93 -2.07 -16.83
C PRO A 259 24.80 -1.63 -15.65
N VAL A 260 25.44 -0.47 -15.80
CA VAL A 260 26.40 0.08 -14.83
C VAL A 260 25.69 0.88 -13.73
N GLY A 261 24.45 1.30 -13.97
CA GLY A 261 23.66 2.10 -13.03
C GLY A 261 24.13 3.56 -12.95
N ASP A 262 24.83 4.03 -13.99
CA ASP A 262 25.29 5.42 -14.12
C ASP A 262 24.82 5.96 -15.47
N THR A 263 23.70 6.67 -15.45
CA THR A 263 23.00 7.18 -16.64
C THR A 263 23.89 8.08 -17.49
N TRP A 264 24.78 8.89 -16.89
CA TRP A 264 25.71 9.72 -17.65
C TRP A 264 26.73 8.85 -18.38
N ALA A 265 27.34 7.89 -17.69
CA ALA A 265 28.38 7.04 -18.27
C ALA A 265 27.82 6.11 -19.36
N GLU A 266 26.60 5.61 -19.18
CA GLU A 266 25.90 4.80 -20.16
C GLU A 266 25.51 5.62 -21.40
N THR A 267 25.11 6.89 -21.23
CA THR A 267 24.89 7.81 -22.34
C THR A 267 26.20 8.11 -23.07
N ALA A 268 27.27 8.44 -22.33
CA ALA A 268 28.59 8.73 -22.90
C ALA A 268 29.15 7.54 -23.70
N ALA A 269 28.97 6.32 -23.20
CA ALA A 269 29.33 5.10 -23.92
C ALA A 269 28.55 4.92 -25.24
N ARG A 270 27.26 5.32 -25.28
CA ARG A 270 26.47 5.30 -26.52
C ARG A 270 26.90 6.39 -27.49
N VAL A 271 27.21 7.59 -27.02
CA VAL A 271 27.78 8.69 -27.83
C VAL A 271 29.08 8.27 -28.52
N TRP A 272 29.99 7.63 -27.78
CA TRP A 272 31.22 7.09 -28.32
C TRP A 272 30.99 5.98 -29.35
N ARG A 273 30.08 5.04 -29.07
CA ARG A 273 29.71 3.98 -30.03
C ARG A 273 29.04 4.54 -31.29
N GLY A 274 28.29 5.63 -31.15
CA GLY A 274 27.69 6.39 -32.25
C GLY A 274 28.69 7.24 -33.04
N ARG A 275 29.99 7.23 -32.67
CA ARG A 275 31.07 7.99 -33.32
C ARG A 275 30.85 9.51 -33.33
N ALA A 276 30.15 10.04 -32.32
CA ALA A 276 29.75 11.45 -32.25
C ALA A 276 30.34 12.19 -31.03
N PRO A 277 31.68 12.22 -30.82
CA PRO A 277 32.29 12.83 -29.64
C PRO A 277 32.10 14.36 -29.57
N GLU A 278 31.74 15.03 -30.66
CA GLU A 278 31.37 16.43 -30.68
C GLU A 278 30.18 16.75 -29.74
N LEU A 279 29.31 15.77 -29.49
CA LEU A 279 28.14 15.93 -28.61
C LEU A 279 28.51 16.19 -27.15
N PHE A 280 29.71 15.83 -26.70
CA PHE A 280 30.17 16.17 -25.34
C PHE A 280 30.34 17.69 -25.18
N ARG A 281 30.88 18.36 -26.20
CA ARG A 281 31.01 19.82 -26.19
C ARG A 281 29.65 20.51 -26.31
N GLU A 282 28.75 19.97 -27.14
CA GLU A 282 27.39 20.49 -27.23
C GLU A 282 26.63 20.35 -25.91
N ALA A 283 26.79 19.22 -25.21
CA ALA A 283 26.18 18.98 -23.91
C ALA A 283 26.77 19.93 -22.84
N ALA A 284 28.08 20.19 -22.86
CA ALA A 284 28.74 21.12 -21.94
C ALA A 284 28.29 22.59 -22.14
N ALA A 285 27.78 22.94 -23.31
CA ALA A 285 27.22 24.27 -23.59
C ALA A 285 25.79 24.45 -23.04
N LEU A 286 25.13 23.36 -22.64
CA LEU A 286 23.80 23.40 -22.03
C LEU A 286 23.91 23.60 -20.50
N PRO A 287 22.92 24.23 -19.87
CA PRO A 287 22.94 24.45 -18.42
C PRO A 287 22.83 23.14 -17.63
N GLY A 288 23.76 22.91 -16.71
CA GLY A 288 23.74 21.75 -15.82
C GLY A 288 25.01 21.66 -14.96
N GLU A 289 24.92 20.86 -13.90
CA GLU A 289 26.10 20.49 -13.11
C GLU A 289 27.04 19.60 -13.94
N PRO A 290 28.35 19.56 -13.61
CA PRO A 290 29.27 18.61 -14.20
C PRO A 290 28.72 17.18 -14.12
N PHE A 291 28.75 16.47 -15.26
CA PHE A 291 28.21 15.11 -15.40
C PHE A 291 26.70 14.95 -15.23
N ALA A 292 25.91 16.01 -15.34
CA ALA A 292 24.46 15.87 -15.46
C ALA A 292 24.14 14.97 -16.68
N ALA A 293 23.37 13.90 -16.46
CA ALA A 293 23.01 12.95 -17.51
C ALA A 293 22.05 13.59 -18.55
N GLY A 294 21.16 14.47 -18.09
CA GLY A 294 20.13 15.12 -18.93
C GLY A 294 20.67 15.85 -20.16
N PRO A 295 21.59 16.83 -20.03
CA PRO A 295 22.17 17.54 -21.18
C PRO A 295 22.76 16.61 -22.25
N LEU A 296 23.52 15.58 -21.82
CA LEU A 296 24.15 14.64 -22.73
C LEU A 296 23.13 13.70 -23.38
N ALA A 297 22.10 13.27 -22.64
CA ALA A 297 21.04 12.43 -23.16
C ALA A 297 20.18 13.18 -24.17
N VAL A 298 19.88 14.47 -23.92
CA VAL A 298 19.17 15.34 -24.88
C VAL A 298 19.96 15.51 -26.18
N THR A 299 21.25 15.83 -26.10
CA THR A 299 22.06 16.01 -27.32
C THR A 299 22.21 14.69 -28.09
N ALA A 300 22.38 13.56 -27.40
CA ALA A 300 22.42 12.24 -28.01
C ALA A 300 21.11 11.87 -28.73
N LEU A 301 19.95 12.09 -28.10
CA LEU A 301 18.64 11.84 -28.73
C LEU A 301 18.41 12.75 -29.94
N CYS A 302 18.76 14.03 -29.84
CA CYS A 302 18.64 14.99 -30.95
C CYS A 302 19.55 14.64 -32.15
N ALA A 303 20.63 13.89 -31.90
CA ALA A 303 21.54 13.36 -32.91
C ALA A 303 21.13 11.98 -33.45
N GLY A 304 20.01 11.41 -32.97
CA GLY A 304 19.50 10.11 -33.41
C GLY A 304 20.20 8.90 -32.77
N ILE A 305 20.87 9.08 -31.63
CA ILE A 305 21.49 7.99 -30.88
C ILE A 305 20.43 7.33 -30.00
N ALA A 306 20.18 6.04 -30.22
CA ALA A 306 19.23 5.27 -29.43
C ALA A 306 19.73 5.10 -27.98
N LEU A 307 18.92 5.53 -27.01
CA LEU A 307 19.21 5.43 -25.57
C LEU A 307 18.25 4.45 -24.87
N GLY A 308 18.59 4.00 -23.65
CA GLY A 308 17.72 3.16 -22.81
C GLY A 308 16.72 3.98 -21.99
N THR A 309 15.93 3.31 -21.16
CA THR A 309 14.84 3.90 -20.37
C THR A 309 15.32 5.01 -19.43
N GLU A 310 16.38 4.74 -18.66
CA GLU A 310 16.92 5.68 -17.66
C GLU A 310 17.49 6.94 -18.31
N GLU A 311 18.15 6.80 -19.47
CA GLU A 311 18.67 7.96 -20.19
C GLU A 311 17.56 8.78 -20.85
N ARG A 312 16.52 8.13 -21.39
CA ARG A 312 15.35 8.82 -21.95
C ARG A 312 14.59 9.57 -20.86
N ALA A 313 14.41 8.96 -19.68
CA ALA A 313 13.84 9.61 -18.50
C ALA A 313 14.67 10.84 -18.09
N ALA A 314 16.00 10.70 -17.98
CA ALA A 314 16.89 11.81 -17.63
C ALA A 314 16.86 12.96 -18.64
N ALA A 315 16.74 12.66 -19.94
CA ALA A 315 16.58 13.67 -20.99
C ALA A 315 15.26 14.44 -20.84
N ALA A 316 14.15 13.71 -20.63
CA ALA A 316 12.84 14.31 -20.47
C ALA A 316 12.74 15.16 -19.21
N ASP A 317 13.26 14.69 -18.07
CA ASP A 317 13.25 15.41 -16.80
C ASP A 317 14.06 16.71 -16.85
N TRP A 318 15.28 16.64 -17.40
CA TRP A 318 16.10 17.83 -17.53
C TRP A 318 15.45 18.90 -18.42
N ALA A 319 14.82 18.47 -19.52
CA ALA A 319 14.10 19.37 -20.42
C ALA A 319 12.83 19.94 -19.77
N ALA A 320 12.13 19.15 -18.94
CA ALA A 320 10.96 19.59 -18.18
C ALA A 320 11.30 20.68 -17.16
N GLU A 321 12.40 20.53 -16.44
CA GLU A 321 12.89 21.54 -15.48
C GLU A 321 13.37 22.83 -16.17
N ARG A 322 13.81 22.74 -17.43
CA ARG A 322 14.44 23.85 -18.17
C ARG A 322 13.81 24.02 -19.57
N PRO A 323 12.52 24.38 -19.64
CA PRO A 323 11.77 24.42 -20.89
C PRO A 323 12.29 25.45 -21.91
N TYR A 324 13.11 26.41 -21.48
CA TYR A 324 13.72 27.44 -22.33
C TYR A 324 15.19 27.17 -22.66
N ALA A 325 15.77 26.06 -22.19
CA ALA A 325 17.17 25.72 -22.50
C ALA A 325 17.36 25.17 -23.92
N LEU A 326 16.27 24.74 -24.57
CA LEU A 326 16.27 24.23 -25.93
C LEU A 326 15.49 25.18 -26.84
N ASP A 327 15.98 25.38 -28.06
CA ASP A 327 15.21 26.03 -29.12
C ASP A 327 14.09 25.10 -29.63
N GLY A 328 13.11 25.66 -30.34
CA GLY A 328 11.97 24.88 -30.84
C GLY A 328 12.33 23.71 -31.75
N THR A 329 13.46 23.79 -32.47
CA THR A 329 13.93 22.70 -33.34
C THR A 329 14.47 21.53 -32.53
N ARG A 330 15.29 21.82 -31.51
CA ARG A 330 15.82 20.82 -30.57
C ARG A 330 14.71 20.19 -29.74
N THR A 331 13.75 20.99 -29.26
CA THR A 331 12.58 20.48 -28.54
C THR A 331 11.77 19.52 -29.41
N HIS A 332 11.50 19.85 -30.67
CA HIS A 332 10.81 18.95 -31.59
C HIS A 332 11.57 17.63 -31.79
N ARG A 333 12.88 17.67 -32.06
CA ARG A 333 13.70 16.46 -32.25
C ARG A 333 13.75 15.59 -30.99
N LEU A 334 13.85 16.21 -29.81
CA LEU A 334 13.80 15.48 -28.54
C LEU A 334 12.48 14.71 -28.40
N VAL A 335 11.34 15.39 -28.64
CA VAL A 335 10.03 14.75 -28.55
C VAL A 335 9.88 13.62 -29.57
N GLU A 336 10.30 13.85 -30.82
CA GLU A 336 10.29 12.83 -31.87
C GLU A 336 11.10 11.59 -31.45
N ALA A 337 12.29 11.79 -30.88
CA ALA A 337 13.14 10.70 -30.40
C ALA A 337 12.53 9.93 -29.21
N LEU A 338 11.91 10.64 -28.25
CA LEU A 338 11.25 10.02 -27.09
C LEU A 338 10.01 9.21 -27.50
N THR A 339 9.28 9.69 -28.52
CA THR A 339 8.00 9.13 -28.96
C THR A 339 8.13 8.18 -30.16
N ALA A 340 9.36 7.90 -30.61
CA ALA A 340 9.63 7.01 -31.73
C ALA A 340 8.99 5.61 -31.54
N PRO A 341 8.43 5.01 -32.61
CA PRO A 341 7.86 3.67 -32.54
C PRO A 341 8.93 2.58 -32.39
N GLY A 342 8.60 1.47 -31.73
CA GLY A 342 9.49 0.30 -31.57
C GLY A 342 10.29 0.26 -30.26
N THR A 343 9.95 1.11 -29.30
CA THR A 343 10.51 1.10 -27.94
C THR A 343 9.62 0.25 -27.02
N ASP A 344 9.76 -1.07 -27.08
CA ASP A 344 8.93 -2.01 -26.29
C ASP A 344 9.41 -2.18 -24.83
N ASP A 345 10.47 -1.46 -24.43
CA ASP A 345 11.13 -1.59 -23.12
C ASP A 345 10.85 -0.43 -22.14
N ARG A 346 9.87 0.45 -22.44
CA ARG A 346 9.60 1.66 -21.63
C ARG A 346 9.28 1.33 -20.17
N SER A 347 9.80 2.15 -19.26
CA SER A 347 9.58 2.01 -17.82
C SER A 347 8.62 3.08 -17.27
N GLY A 348 8.03 2.85 -16.10
CA GLY A 348 7.19 3.84 -15.41
C GLY A 348 7.87 5.20 -15.20
N PRO A 349 9.12 5.26 -14.70
CA PRO A 349 9.87 6.51 -14.58
C PRO A 349 10.04 7.28 -15.90
N GLU A 350 10.16 6.58 -17.03
CA GLU A 350 10.21 7.23 -18.35
C GLU A 350 8.90 7.92 -18.70
N PHE A 351 7.75 7.29 -18.41
CA PHE A 351 6.45 7.91 -18.64
C PHE A 351 6.18 9.07 -17.68
N ASP A 352 6.60 8.98 -16.41
CA ASP A 352 6.48 10.08 -15.45
C ASP A 352 7.30 11.30 -15.89
N ALA A 353 8.54 11.08 -16.37
CA ALA A 353 9.39 12.12 -16.91
C ALA A 353 8.79 12.73 -18.19
N ALA A 354 8.23 11.90 -19.08
CA ALA A 354 7.52 12.37 -20.26
C ALA A 354 6.26 13.18 -19.92
N GLY A 355 5.54 12.82 -18.86
CA GLY A 355 4.40 13.58 -18.31
C GLY A 355 4.82 14.97 -17.82
N ARG A 356 5.90 15.05 -17.04
CA ARG A 356 6.49 16.34 -16.61
C ARG A 356 6.95 17.19 -17.79
N LEU A 357 7.59 16.57 -18.79
CA LEU A 357 7.99 17.27 -20.01
C LEU A 357 6.77 17.79 -20.78
N PHE A 358 5.74 16.98 -20.95
CA PHE A 358 4.49 17.41 -21.58
C PHE A 358 3.90 18.62 -20.84
N ALA A 359 3.76 18.57 -19.52
CA ALA A 359 3.22 19.67 -18.72
C ALA A 359 4.08 20.95 -18.82
N ALA A 360 5.41 20.80 -18.91
CA ALA A 360 6.33 21.94 -19.07
C ALA A 360 6.23 22.61 -20.45
N LEU A 361 5.85 21.84 -21.49
CA LEU A 361 5.71 22.31 -22.87
C LEU A 361 4.27 22.73 -23.22
N ASP A 362 3.26 22.24 -22.51
CA ASP A 362 1.85 22.54 -22.78
C ASP A 362 1.58 24.06 -22.66
N GLY A 363 0.86 24.59 -23.64
CA GLY A 363 0.65 26.03 -23.81
C GLY A 363 1.89 26.86 -24.16
N ARG A 364 3.10 26.27 -24.21
CA ARG A 364 4.36 26.96 -24.54
C ARG A 364 4.97 26.55 -25.87
N SER A 365 4.71 25.32 -26.31
CA SER A 365 5.14 24.79 -27.61
C SER A 365 3.95 24.58 -28.55
N PRO A 366 4.17 24.53 -29.88
CA PRO A 366 3.13 24.15 -30.83
C PRO A 366 2.54 22.78 -30.51
N THR A 367 1.24 22.60 -30.74
CA THR A 367 0.54 21.32 -30.51
C THR A 367 1.17 20.18 -31.32
N THR A 368 1.63 20.45 -32.54
CA THR A 368 2.36 19.46 -33.38
C THR A 368 3.59 18.88 -32.68
N THR A 369 4.20 19.60 -31.74
CA THR A 369 5.34 19.13 -30.94
C THR A 369 4.88 18.36 -29.70
N THR A 370 3.78 18.74 -29.05
CA THR A 370 3.34 18.10 -27.78
C THR A 370 2.40 16.92 -27.98
N THR A 371 1.69 16.84 -29.12
CA THR A 371 0.72 15.78 -29.41
C THR A 371 1.32 14.37 -29.42
N PRO A 372 2.54 14.11 -29.96
CA PRO A 372 3.17 12.80 -29.86
C PRO A 372 3.40 12.33 -28.41
N LEU A 373 3.80 13.23 -27.51
CA LEU A 373 3.94 12.92 -26.08
C LEU A 373 2.58 12.61 -25.45
N ALA A 374 1.57 13.43 -25.75
CA ALA A 374 0.22 13.21 -25.25
C ALA A 374 -0.35 11.85 -25.73
N ALA A 375 -0.14 11.50 -27.00
CA ALA A 375 -0.54 10.22 -27.57
C ALA A 375 0.15 9.03 -26.89
N MET A 376 1.46 9.15 -26.61
CA MET A 376 2.23 8.14 -25.89
C MET A 376 1.68 7.91 -24.47
N LEU A 377 1.45 8.98 -23.70
CA LEU A 377 0.93 8.91 -22.32
C LEU A 377 -0.47 8.30 -22.26
N VAL A 378 -1.34 8.69 -23.19
CA VAL A 378 -2.72 8.16 -23.25
C VAL A 378 -2.75 6.70 -23.73
N THR A 379 -1.87 6.32 -24.67
CA THR A 379 -1.75 4.92 -25.10
C THR A 379 -1.35 4.02 -23.93
N GLU A 380 -0.38 4.47 -23.12
CA GLU A 380 0.05 3.75 -21.93
C GLU A 380 -1.08 3.69 -20.88
N ALA A 381 -1.78 4.79 -20.66
CA ALA A 381 -2.95 4.83 -19.78
C ALA A 381 -4.07 3.88 -20.25
N VAL A 382 -4.25 3.68 -21.56
CA VAL A 382 -5.22 2.71 -22.11
C VAL A 382 -4.71 1.27 -22.06
N ARG A 383 -3.41 1.02 -22.05
CA ARG A 383 -2.87 -0.35 -22.03
C ARG A 383 -2.52 -0.88 -20.63
N GLY A 384 -2.52 0.00 -19.64
CA GLY A 384 -2.51 -0.38 -18.22
C GLY A 384 -1.13 -0.71 -17.65
N GLY A 385 -0.05 -0.24 -18.26
CA GLY A 385 1.31 -0.48 -17.73
C GLY A 385 1.70 0.42 -16.55
N ASN A 386 1.07 1.60 -16.38
CA ASN A 386 1.31 2.52 -15.25
C ASN A 386 0.03 3.18 -14.75
N GLY A 387 -0.42 2.80 -13.54
CA GLY A 387 -1.69 3.25 -12.94
C GLY A 387 -1.71 4.68 -12.36
N SER A 388 -0.58 5.40 -12.37
CA SER A 388 -0.42 6.72 -11.73
C SER A 388 -0.06 7.85 -12.72
N LEU A 389 -0.39 7.68 -14.00
CA LEU A 389 -0.08 8.69 -15.01
C LEU A 389 -1.00 9.91 -14.90
N GLU A 390 -0.41 11.09 -14.74
CA GLU A 390 -1.11 12.36 -14.97
C GLU A 390 -1.49 12.45 -16.45
N LEU A 391 -2.80 12.58 -16.71
CA LEU A 391 -3.32 12.64 -18.07
C LEU A 391 -3.12 14.04 -18.67
N PRO A 392 -2.76 14.14 -19.96
CA PRO A 392 -2.68 15.42 -20.66
C PRO A 392 -4.02 16.18 -20.62
N GLY A 393 -3.96 17.52 -20.71
CA GLY A 393 -5.15 18.35 -20.84
C GLY A 393 -5.89 18.14 -22.18
N ARG A 394 -7.20 18.43 -22.21
CA ARG A 394 -8.06 18.22 -23.39
C ARG A 394 -7.61 18.98 -24.64
N THR A 395 -6.94 20.12 -24.47
CA THR A 395 -6.37 20.92 -25.55
C THR A 395 -5.32 20.16 -26.36
N ALA A 396 -4.63 19.19 -25.77
CA ALA A 396 -3.60 18.38 -26.44
C ALA A 396 -4.15 17.52 -27.59
N PHE A 397 -5.45 17.21 -27.58
CA PHE A 397 -6.13 16.40 -28.57
C PHE A 397 -7.06 17.23 -29.47
N SER A 398 -6.97 18.56 -29.40
CA SER A 398 -7.74 19.44 -30.27
C SER A 398 -7.12 19.50 -31.68
N GLY A 399 -7.51 18.58 -32.56
CA GLY A 399 -7.02 18.56 -33.95
C GLY A 399 -7.12 17.19 -34.64
N PRO A 400 -6.64 17.09 -35.89
CA PRO A 400 -6.68 15.85 -36.67
C PRO A 400 -5.81 14.73 -36.05
N GLU A 401 -4.71 15.08 -35.41
CA GLU A 401 -3.83 14.14 -34.71
C GLU A 401 -4.52 13.52 -33.49
N GLY A 402 -5.26 14.32 -32.71
CA GLY A 402 -6.07 13.81 -31.59
C GLY A 402 -7.20 12.89 -32.06
N ALA A 403 -7.83 13.20 -33.19
CA ALA A 403 -8.83 12.33 -33.81
C ALA A 403 -8.24 10.98 -34.27
N ALA A 404 -6.99 10.97 -34.76
CA ALA A 404 -6.29 9.73 -35.11
C ALA A 404 -6.03 8.86 -33.88
N VAL A 405 -5.59 9.45 -32.76
CA VAL A 405 -5.41 8.74 -31.48
C VAL A 405 -6.74 8.17 -30.99
N ALA A 406 -7.82 8.97 -31.03
CA ALA A 406 -9.16 8.51 -30.65
C ALA A 406 -9.67 7.37 -31.55
N GLY A 407 -9.36 7.39 -32.85
CA GLY A 407 -9.73 6.33 -33.79
C GLY A 407 -9.04 4.98 -33.49
N VAL A 408 -7.81 5.02 -32.95
CA VAL A 408 -7.07 3.82 -32.57
C VAL A 408 -7.50 3.30 -31.20
N LEU A 409 -7.54 4.18 -30.19
CA LEU A 409 -7.77 3.77 -28.80
C LEU A 409 -9.25 3.66 -28.43
N GLY A 410 -10.15 4.33 -29.15
CA GLY A 410 -11.59 4.30 -28.88
C GLY A 410 -12.18 2.88 -28.84
N PRO A 411 -11.92 2.02 -29.84
CA PRO A 411 -12.38 0.63 -29.81
C PRO A 411 -11.80 -0.19 -28.64
N GLU A 412 -10.52 0.02 -28.27
CA GLU A 412 -9.88 -0.64 -27.12
C GLU A 412 -10.60 -0.25 -25.82
N ILE A 413 -10.81 1.06 -25.60
CA ILE A 413 -11.53 1.61 -24.43
C ILE A 413 -12.94 1.05 -24.33
N MET A 414 -13.69 1.06 -25.44
CA MET A 414 -15.08 0.57 -25.46
C MET A 414 -15.17 -0.93 -25.21
N THR A 415 -14.20 -1.71 -25.73
CA THR A 415 -14.13 -3.15 -25.51
C THR A 415 -13.85 -3.47 -24.05
N GLU A 416 -12.88 -2.78 -23.44
CA GLU A 416 -12.50 -3.00 -22.05
C GLU A 416 -13.60 -2.55 -21.07
N LEU A 417 -14.18 -1.36 -21.29
CA LEU A 417 -15.33 -0.89 -20.52
C LEU A 417 -16.57 -1.76 -20.73
N GLY A 418 -16.72 -2.40 -21.89
CA GLY A 418 -17.84 -3.29 -22.23
C GLY A 418 -17.66 -4.75 -21.78
N GLY A 419 -16.46 -5.14 -21.32
CA GLY A 419 -16.11 -6.53 -21.00
C GLY A 419 -17.01 -7.15 -19.92
N ALA A 420 -17.74 -8.19 -20.29
CA ALA A 420 -18.59 -8.97 -19.40
C ALA A 420 -17.83 -10.21 -18.88
N GLY A 421 -17.12 -10.11 -17.75
CA GLY A 421 -16.59 -11.33 -17.11
C GLY A 421 -15.55 -11.16 -16.01
N VAL A 422 -14.74 -10.11 -16.06
CA VAL A 422 -13.79 -9.77 -14.97
C VAL A 422 -14.03 -8.30 -14.66
N GLY A 423 -14.50 -8.00 -13.45
CA GLY A 423 -14.69 -6.61 -13.04
C GLY A 423 -13.34 -5.90 -13.09
N LEU A 424 -13.25 -4.84 -13.91
CA LEU A 424 -12.14 -3.89 -13.80
C LEU A 424 -12.13 -3.34 -12.37
N ASP A 425 -10.94 -3.14 -11.81
CA ASP A 425 -10.86 -2.43 -10.54
C ASP A 425 -11.36 -0.98 -10.69
N VAL A 426 -11.61 -0.34 -9.55
CA VAL A 426 -12.16 1.03 -9.50
C VAL A 426 -11.21 2.02 -10.19
N ALA A 427 -9.91 1.92 -9.94
CA ALA A 427 -8.91 2.84 -10.48
C ALA A 427 -8.87 2.76 -12.01
N ARG A 428 -8.91 1.55 -12.55
CA ARG A 428 -8.90 1.26 -13.98
C ARG A 428 -10.16 1.76 -14.67
N THR A 429 -11.32 1.52 -14.09
CA THR A 429 -12.59 2.03 -14.62
C THR A 429 -12.61 3.56 -14.69
N VAL A 430 -12.16 4.22 -13.62
CA VAL A 430 -12.05 5.69 -13.56
C VAL A 430 -11.06 6.21 -14.60
N GLN A 431 -9.88 5.57 -14.73
CA GLN A 431 -8.87 5.94 -15.72
C GLN A 431 -9.42 5.89 -17.14
N LEU A 432 -10.09 4.80 -17.53
CA LEU A 432 -10.66 4.64 -18.87
C LEU A 432 -11.76 5.66 -19.16
N LEU A 433 -12.63 5.99 -18.19
CA LEU A 433 -13.67 7.02 -18.36
C LEU A 433 -13.07 8.43 -18.51
N ARG A 434 -11.97 8.73 -17.81
CA ARG A 434 -11.23 9.99 -17.97
C ARG A 434 -10.59 10.08 -19.36
N VAL A 435 -9.94 9.01 -19.82
CA VAL A 435 -9.35 8.94 -21.15
C VAL A 435 -10.41 9.01 -22.25
N ALA A 436 -11.54 8.32 -22.10
CA ALA A 436 -12.64 8.37 -23.06
C ALA A 436 -13.11 9.81 -23.28
N ARG A 437 -13.27 10.57 -22.19
CA ARG A 437 -13.65 11.99 -22.26
C ARG A 437 -12.58 12.85 -22.90
N LEU A 438 -11.31 12.60 -22.56
CA LEU A 438 -10.17 13.31 -23.12
C LEU A 438 -10.14 13.18 -24.65
N LEU A 439 -10.36 11.97 -25.16
CA LEU A 439 -10.38 11.63 -26.58
C LEU A 439 -11.73 11.89 -27.27
N GLY A 440 -12.77 12.28 -26.53
CA GLY A 440 -14.11 12.47 -27.08
C GLY A 440 -14.82 11.18 -27.51
N VAL A 441 -14.43 10.03 -26.94
CA VAL A 441 -15.07 8.73 -27.18
C VAL A 441 -16.44 8.71 -26.49
N ASN A 442 -17.48 8.37 -27.24
CA ASN A 442 -18.84 8.33 -26.73
C ASN A 442 -19.11 7.02 -25.97
N CYS A 443 -19.16 7.10 -24.63
CA CYS A 443 -19.48 5.95 -23.76
C CYS A 443 -20.95 5.92 -23.29
N ALA A 444 -21.85 6.74 -23.84
CA ALA A 444 -23.21 6.91 -23.32
C ALA A 444 -24.00 5.60 -23.23
N GLU A 445 -23.86 4.71 -24.22
CA GLU A 445 -24.56 3.41 -24.24
C GLU A 445 -23.99 2.40 -23.23
N LEU A 446 -22.69 2.49 -22.92
CA LEU A 446 -22.03 1.60 -21.97
C LEU A 446 -22.20 2.08 -20.52
N LEU A 447 -22.37 3.39 -20.32
CA LEU A 447 -22.33 4.05 -19.01
C LEU A 447 -23.25 3.38 -17.97
N PRO A 448 -24.52 3.02 -18.26
CA PRO A 448 -25.37 2.33 -17.28
C PRO A 448 -24.75 1.02 -16.78
N SER A 449 -24.23 0.19 -17.69
CA SER A 449 -23.62 -1.09 -17.32
C SER A 449 -22.30 -0.90 -16.54
N VAL A 450 -21.56 0.17 -16.85
CA VAL A 450 -20.30 0.51 -16.17
C VAL A 450 -20.58 0.98 -14.75
N VAL A 451 -21.56 1.88 -14.54
CA VAL A 451 -21.90 2.36 -13.18
C VAL A 451 -22.57 1.29 -12.33
N ASP A 452 -23.33 0.37 -12.94
CA ASP A 452 -23.93 -0.77 -12.23
C ASP A 452 -22.85 -1.75 -11.70
N ARG A 453 -21.68 -1.82 -12.36
CA ARG A 453 -20.52 -2.59 -11.85
C ARG A 453 -19.64 -1.77 -10.90
N LEU A 454 -19.44 -0.49 -11.20
CA LEU A 454 -18.61 0.41 -10.40
C LEU A 454 -19.23 0.67 -9.03
N GLY A 455 -20.54 0.87 -8.93
CA GLY A 455 -21.25 1.15 -7.69
C GLY A 455 -20.96 0.14 -6.58
N PRO A 456 -21.18 -1.17 -6.78
CA PRO A 456 -20.83 -2.20 -5.81
C PRO A 456 -19.33 -2.28 -5.52
N ALA A 457 -18.47 -2.11 -6.53
CA ALA A 457 -17.02 -2.14 -6.37
C ALA A 457 -16.50 -0.99 -5.47
N LEU A 458 -17.15 0.18 -5.48
CA LEU A 458 -16.83 1.28 -4.57
C LEU A 458 -17.14 0.95 -3.10
N LEU A 459 -18.03 -0.02 -2.84
CA LEU A 459 -18.39 -0.44 -1.49
C LEU A 459 -17.45 -1.54 -0.96
N THR A 460 -16.60 -2.11 -1.81
CA THR A 460 -15.61 -3.13 -1.42
C THR A 460 -14.31 -2.48 -0.96
N GLY A 461 -13.88 -2.79 0.26
CA GLY A 461 -12.59 -2.33 0.82
C GLY A 461 -12.69 -1.91 2.29
N ASP A 462 -12.09 -2.71 3.18
CA ASP A 462 -12.08 -2.52 4.64
C ASP A 462 -10.92 -1.63 5.14
N GLU A 463 -10.17 -0.99 4.24
CA GLU A 463 -9.02 -0.15 4.64
C GLU A 463 -9.47 1.15 5.33
N GLU A 464 -8.84 1.46 6.47
CA GLU A 464 -9.01 2.75 7.16
C GLU A 464 -8.37 3.88 6.33
N GLY A 465 -9.17 4.89 5.94
CA GLY A 465 -8.68 6.08 5.22
C GLY A 465 -9.26 6.26 3.81
N ALA A 466 -8.91 7.36 3.14
CA ALA A 466 -9.38 7.63 1.78
C ALA A 466 -8.69 6.66 0.79
N PRO A 467 -9.45 5.94 -0.07
CA PRO A 467 -8.86 5.03 -1.02
C PRO A 467 -8.05 5.79 -2.09
N GLY A 468 -6.96 5.19 -2.59
CA GLY A 468 -6.05 5.84 -3.55
C GLY A 468 -6.71 6.29 -4.86
N TRP A 469 -7.85 5.69 -5.25
CA TRP A 469 -8.63 6.08 -6.42
C TRP A 469 -9.56 7.28 -6.19
N ALA A 470 -9.77 7.72 -4.94
CA ALA A 470 -10.76 8.76 -4.60
C ALA A 470 -10.51 10.11 -5.29
N PRO A 471 -9.28 10.67 -5.36
CA PRO A 471 -9.03 11.94 -6.04
C PRO A 471 -9.43 11.89 -7.51
N ALA A 472 -9.03 10.84 -8.24
CA ALA A 472 -9.35 10.68 -9.65
C ALA A 472 -10.86 10.50 -9.90
N LEU A 473 -11.59 9.84 -8.99
CA LEU A 473 -13.04 9.72 -9.07
C LEU A 473 -13.73 11.08 -8.90
N LEU A 474 -13.29 11.90 -7.92
CA LEU A 474 -13.86 13.21 -7.68
C LEU A 474 -13.63 14.16 -8.86
N GLU A 475 -12.42 14.16 -9.43
CA GLU A 475 -12.11 14.88 -10.67
C GLU A 475 -13.02 14.44 -11.82
N LEU A 476 -13.18 13.11 -12.01
CA LEU A 476 -14.08 12.57 -13.03
C LEU A 476 -15.52 13.05 -12.85
N MET A 477 -16.03 13.07 -11.62
CA MET A 477 -17.41 13.50 -11.33
C MET A 477 -17.60 15.02 -11.51
N ASP A 478 -16.57 15.82 -11.25
CA ASP A 478 -16.60 17.27 -11.48
C ASP A 478 -16.63 17.59 -12.99
N GLU A 479 -15.77 16.91 -13.76
CA GLU A 479 -15.63 17.13 -15.20
C GLU A 479 -16.75 16.51 -16.05
N GLN A 480 -17.38 15.42 -15.59
CA GLN A 480 -18.36 14.65 -16.36
C GLN A 480 -19.71 14.55 -15.64
N PHE A 481 -20.62 15.47 -16.00
CA PHE A 481 -21.98 15.52 -15.46
C PHE A 481 -22.77 14.22 -15.62
N ASP A 482 -22.65 13.54 -16.78
CA ASP A 482 -23.39 12.30 -17.05
C ASP A 482 -22.90 11.15 -16.17
N VAL A 483 -21.58 11.01 -15.99
CA VAL A 483 -20.98 10.01 -15.09
C VAL A 483 -21.39 10.26 -13.65
N ARG A 484 -21.31 11.50 -13.18
CA ARG A 484 -21.76 11.88 -11.83
C ARG A 484 -23.23 11.51 -11.62
N THR A 485 -24.11 11.88 -12.55
CA THR A 485 -25.55 11.62 -12.41
C THR A 485 -25.84 10.12 -12.43
N ALA A 486 -25.23 9.37 -13.34
CA ALA A 486 -25.40 7.93 -13.45
C ALA A 486 -24.85 7.18 -12.23
N LEU A 487 -23.67 7.55 -11.73
CA LEU A 487 -23.03 6.93 -10.58
C LEU A 487 -23.81 7.21 -9.28
N LEU A 488 -24.21 8.46 -9.05
CA LEU A 488 -25.04 8.81 -7.90
C LEU A 488 -26.39 8.07 -7.94
N GLY A 489 -27.03 7.99 -9.10
CA GLY A 489 -28.26 7.20 -9.27
C GLY A 489 -28.05 5.69 -9.07
N ALA A 490 -26.89 5.15 -9.45
CA ALA A 490 -26.54 3.75 -9.18
C ALA A 490 -26.32 3.49 -7.68
N LEU A 491 -25.57 4.36 -7.00
CA LEU A 491 -25.35 4.24 -5.55
C LEU A 491 -26.65 4.40 -4.75
N ASP A 492 -27.53 5.32 -5.15
CA ASP A 492 -28.84 5.51 -4.53
C ASP A 492 -29.75 4.28 -4.69
N ARG A 493 -29.70 3.60 -5.85
CA ARG A 493 -30.41 2.32 -6.08
C ARG A 493 -29.87 1.17 -5.24
N ILE A 494 -28.57 1.15 -4.93
CA ILE A 494 -27.90 0.07 -4.16
C ILE A 494 -28.04 0.30 -2.65
N ALA A 495 -28.19 1.55 -2.21
CA ALA A 495 -28.23 1.93 -0.81
C ALA A 495 -29.32 1.24 0.05
N PRO A 496 -30.52 0.88 -0.45
CA PRO A 496 -31.48 0.07 0.31
C PRO A 496 -30.98 -1.33 0.70
N ASP A 497 -30.13 -1.93 -0.14
CA ASP A 497 -29.57 -3.27 0.11
C ASP A 497 -28.25 -3.20 0.89
N HIS A 498 -27.47 -2.13 0.72
CA HIS A 498 -26.16 -1.94 1.37
C HIS A 498 -26.00 -0.58 2.10
N PRO A 499 -26.92 -0.21 3.01
CA PRO A 499 -26.96 1.13 3.61
C PRO A 499 -25.68 1.50 4.37
N ALA A 500 -25.17 0.59 5.18
CA ALA A 500 -23.95 0.81 5.97
C ALA A 500 -22.70 0.94 5.09
N GLY A 501 -22.59 0.13 4.03
CA GLY A 501 -21.50 0.23 3.06
C GLY A 501 -21.47 1.60 2.36
N VAL A 502 -22.63 2.09 1.93
CA VAL A 502 -22.76 3.41 1.31
C VAL A 502 -22.45 4.53 2.30
N ALA A 503 -22.93 4.46 3.55
CA ALA A 503 -22.60 5.44 4.58
C ALA A 503 -21.09 5.49 4.88
N ARG A 504 -20.41 4.34 4.91
CA ARG A 504 -18.95 4.26 5.05
C ARG A 504 -18.20 4.83 3.85
N LEU A 505 -18.69 4.62 2.62
CA LEU A 505 -18.12 5.25 1.44
C LEU A 505 -18.20 6.78 1.54
N LEU A 506 -19.37 7.32 1.90
CA LEU A 506 -19.60 8.76 1.99
C LEU A 506 -18.81 9.45 3.12
N SER A 507 -18.45 8.73 4.19
CA SER A 507 -17.58 9.28 5.23
C SER A 507 -16.11 9.35 4.80
N ARG A 508 -15.70 8.52 3.84
CA ARG A 508 -14.32 8.46 3.30
C ARG A 508 -14.13 9.32 2.06
N VAL A 509 -15.16 9.44 1.23
CA VAL A 509 -15.13 10.13 -0.06
C VAL A 509 -16.27 11.15 -0.12
N PRO A 510 -15.98 12.46 -0.17
CA PRO A 510 -17.00 13.52 -0.20
C PRO A 510 -17.66 13.64 -1.58
N LEU A 511 -18.56 12.71 -1.91
CA LEU A 511 -19.21 12.69 -3.22
C LEU A 511 -20.08 13.96 -3.44
N PRO A 512 -19.95 14.64 -4.60
CA PRO A 512 -20.66 15.89 -4.85
C PRO A 512 -22.09 15.65 -5.36
N PHE A 513 -23.05 15.47 -4.45
CA PHE A 513 -24.48 15.49 -4.80
C PHE A 513 -25.15 16.76 -4.26
N THR A 514 -25.82 17.49 -5.15
CA THR A 514 -26.56 18.71 -4.80
C THR A 514 -27.98 18.36 -4.35
N GLY A 515 -28.57 19.21 -3.50
CA GLY A 515 -29.96 19.04 -3.01
C GLY A 515 -31.06 19.07 -4.09
N THR A 516 -30.70 19.22 -5.36
CA THR A 516 -31.63 19.27 -6.51
C THR A 516 -31.99 17.90 -7.08
N GLN A 517 -31.13 16.89 -6.95
CA GLN A 517 -31.40 15.53 -7.43
C GLN A 517 -32.17 14.73 -6.38
N ALA A 518 -33.22 14.00 -6.77
CA ALA A 518 -33.96 13.10 -5.88
C ALA A 518 -33.15 11.83 -5.61
N LEU A 519 -32.27 11.90 -4.60
CA LEU A 519 -31.41 10.81 -4.15
C LEU A 519 -31.67 10.54 -2.65
N PRO A 520 -32.88 10.05 -2.31
CA PRO A 520 -33.32 9.95 -0.92
C PRO A 520 -32.42 9.03 -0.10
N HIS A 521 -31.98 7.89 -0.63
CA HIS A 521 -31.20 6.91 0.11
C HIS A 521 -29.77 7.42 0.35
N LEU A 522 -29.14 8.07 -0.63
CA LEU A 522 -27.82 8.69 -0.45
C LEU A 522 -27.84 9.80 0.60
N ARG A 523 -28.88 10.64 0.61
CA ARG A 523 -29.04 11.68 1.65
C ARG A 523 -29.18 11.08 3.05
N MET A 524 -29.90 9.96 3.15
CA MET A 524 -30.03 9.23 4.41
C MET A 524 -28.70 8.66 4.88
N CYS A 525 -27.92 8.03 3.98
CA CYS A 525 -26.59 7.52 4.28
C CYS A 525 -25.61 8.64 4.69
N ALA A 526 -25.65 9.79 4.01
CA ALA A 526 -24.82 10.96 4.34
C ALA A 526 -25.19 11.60 5.68
N GLY A 527 -26.49 11.67 6.01
CA GLY A 527 -26.98 12.26 7.26
C GLY A 527 -26.92 11.32 8.48
N ALA A 528 -26.67 10.02 8.29
CA ALA A 528 -26.67 9.04 9.36
C ALA A 528 -25.63 9.31 10.48
N PRO A 529 -24.37 9.70 10.19
CA PRO A 529 -23.39 10.00 11.23
C PRO A 529 -23.81 11.15 12.14
N GLU A 530 -24.27 12.27 11.55
CA GLU A 530 -24.78 13.42 12.30
C GLU A 530 -26.03 13.04 13.11
N ALA A 531 -26.90 12.21 12.53
CA ALA A 531 -28.11 11.78 13.20
C ALA A 531 -27.81 10.96 14.46
N ARG A 532 -26.88 9.99 14.39
CA ARG A 532 -26.43 9.18 15.53
C ARG A 532 -25.77 10.06 16.59
N ALA A 533 -24.87 10.96 16.19
CA ALA A 533 -24.19 11.87 17.12
C ALA A 533 -25.17 12.77 17.89
N GLY A 534 -26.21 13.27 17.22
CA GLY A 534 -27.20 14.18 17.82
C GLY A 534 -28.33 13.49 18.62
N CYS A 535 -28.47 12.17 18.56
CA CYS A 535 -29.51 11.41 19.28
C CYS A 535 -28.97 10.52 20.40
N GLY A 536 -27.64 10.29 20.46
CA GLY A 536 -27.06 9.38 21.44
C GLY A 536 -27.62 7.95 21.28
N ASP A 537 -28.02 7.34 22.38
CA ASP A 537 -28.53 5.96 22.40
C ASP A 537 -29.99 5.82 21.95
N ASP A 538 -30.69 6.93 21.64
CA ASP A 538 -32.06 6.88 21.14
C ASP A 538 -32.10 6.52 19.65
N ARG A 539 -32.18 5.20 19.40
CA ARG A 539 -32.24 4.61 18.06
C ARG A 539 -33.47 5.02 17.27
N VAL A 540 -34.63 5.21 17.92
CA VAL A 540 -35.87 5.59 17.24
C VAL A 540 -35.84 7.07 16.83
N ALA A 541 -35.33 7.96 17.69
CA ALA A 541 -35.11 9.35 17.30
C ALA A 541 -34.06 9.48 16.18
N THR A 542 -33.02 8.63 16.20
CA THR A 542 -32.02 8.54 15.12
C THR A 542 -32.69 8.17 13.79
N LEU A 543 -33.53 7.13 13.78
CA LEU A 543 -34.29 6.73 12.61
C LEU A 543 -35.13 7.89 12.04
N GLN A 544 -35.90 8.57 12.89
CA GLN A 544 -36.76 9.67 12.45
C GLN A 544 -35.95 10.81 11.82
N ARG A 545 -34.76 11.09 12.34
CA ARG A 545 -33.86 12.10 11.76
C ARG A 545 -33.28 11.66 10.42
N ILE A 546 -32.91 10.39 10.29
CA ILE A 546 -32.44 9.81 9.02
C ILE A 546 -33.55 9.87 7.96
N LEU A 547 -34.78 9.46 8.30
CA LEU A 547 -35.94 9.54 7.39
C LEU A 547 -36.20 10.98 6.91
N ARG A 548 -36.08 11.98 7.81
CA ARG A 548 -36.20 13.40 7.44
C ARG A 548 -35.11 13.85 6.47
N ALA A 549 -33.89 13.33 6.59
CA ALA A 549 -32.79 13.64 5.68
C ALA A 549 -33.05 13.16 4.24
N GLY A 550 -33.76 12.02 4.08
CA GLY A 550 -34.18 11.53 2.77
C GLY A 550 -35.16 12.46 2.04
N GLY A 551 -35.94 13.26 2.79
CA GLY A 551 -36.86 14.25 2.23
C GLY A 551 -38.10 13.67 1.54
N VAL A 552 -38.29 12.35 1.60
CA VAL A 552 -39.47 11.65 1.08
C VAL A 552 -40.11 10.82 2.20
N SER A 553 -41.42 10.66 2.11
CA SER A 553 -42.17 9.88 3.08
C SER A 553 -42.06 8.37 2.79
N PRO A 554 -41.96 7.50 3.81
CA PRO A 554 -42.05 6.04 3.66
C PRO A 554 -43.34 5.56 2.97
N PHE A 555 -44.39 6.38 2.93
CA PHE A 555 -45.61 6.09 2.19
C PHE A 555 -45.44 6.26 0.67
N ALA A 556 -44.62 7.23 0.25
CA ALA A 556 -44.37 7.52 -1.16
C ALA A 556 -43.23 6.68 -1.73
N GLU A 557 -42.19 6.43 -0.92
CA GLU A 557 -41.05 5.57 -1.27
C GLU A 557 -40.78 4.60 -0.12
N PRO A 558 -41.36 3.40 -0.11
CA PRO A 558 -41.21 2.45 1.00
C PRO A 558 -39.77 2.01 1.26
N LEU A 559 -38.90 1.95 0.25
CA LEU A 559 -37.53 1.47 0.44
C LEU A 559 -36.71 2.37 1.37
N VAL A 560 -37.09 3.64 1.57
CA VAL A 560 -36.40 4.50 2.56
C VAL A 560 -36.48 3.89 3.96
N LEU A 561 -37.57 3.18 4.28
CA LEU A 561 -37.69 2.50 5.57
C LEU A 561 -36.64 1.40 5.72
N ARG A 562 -36.35 0.65 4.64
CA ARG A 562 -35.29 -0.36 4.62
C ARG A 562 -33.91 0.26 4.83
N THR A 563 -33.61 1.35 4.11
CA THR A 563 -32.36 2.09 4.28
C THR A 563 -32.21 2.60 5.71
N ALA A 564 -33.24 3.24 6.25
CA ALA A 564 -33.20 3.82 7.60
C ALA A 564 -32.98 2.73 8.67
N VAL A 565 -33.70 1.61 8.55
CA VAL A 565 -33.55 0.47 9.47
C VAL A 565 -32.14 -0.12 9.39
N GLY A 566 -31.61 -0.35 8.19
CA GLY A 566 -30.24 -0.85 8.02
C GLY A 566 -29.16 0.13 8.48
N LEU A 567 -29.43 1.43 8.50
CA LEU A 567 -28.53 2.43 9.08
C LEU A 567 -28.61 2.51 10.61
N VAL A 568 -29.69 2.09 11.26
CA VAL A 568 -29.83 2.21 12.73
C VAL A 568 -29.49 0.90 13.42
N TRP A 569 -29.86 -0.23 12.82
CA TRP A 569 -29.77 -1.58 13.41
C TRP A 569 -28.81 -2.49 12.63
N ASP A 570 -27.73 -1.93 12.07
CA ASP A 570 -26.69 -2.67 11.33
C ASP A 570 -26.03 -3.79 12.17
N GLU A 571 -25.78 -3.52 13.46
CA GLU A 571 -25.08 -4.45 14.38
C GLU A 571 -26.01 -5.17 15.38
N GLY A 572 -27.33 -5.04 15.27
CA GLY A 572 -28.24 -5.73 16.18
C GLY A 572 -29.71 -5.45 15.94
N ALA A 573 -30.58 -6.39 16.32
CA ALA A 573 -32.03 -6.29 16.11
C ALA A 573 -32.67 -5.18 16.98
N PRO A 574 -33.79 -4.60 16.54
CA PRO A 574 -34.61 -3.73 17.38
C PRO A 574 -35.19 -4.52 18.55
N THR A 575 -35.42 -3.84 19.68
CA THR A 575 -36.20 -4.42 20.79
C THR A 575 -37.68 -4.49 20.41
N ALA A 576 -38.49 -5.26 21.14
CA ALA A 576 -39.94 -5.31 20.88
C ALA A 576 -40.61 -3.93 21.03
N ALA A 577 -40.18 -3.11 21.99
CA ALA A 577 -40.67 -1.75 22.17
C ALA A 577 -40.31 -0.83 20.98
N GLU A 578 -39.06 -0.90 20.50
CA GLU A 578 -38.62 -0.13 19.32
C GLU A 578 -39.34 -0.62 18.05
N ALA A 579 -39.50 -1.93 17.88
CA ALA A 579 -40.22 -2.52 16.76
C ALA A 579 -41.70 -2.12 16.73
N ARG A 580 -42.35 -1.96 17.89
CA ARG A 580 -43.71 -1.41 17.97
C ARG A 580 -43.74 0.06 17.52
N GLN A 581 -42.80 0.88 17.98
CA GLN A 581 -42.71 2.28 17.53
C GLN A 581 -42.40 2.40 16.03
N LEU A 582 -41.61 1.49 15.47
CA LEU A 582 -41.39 1.38 14.03
C LEU A 582 -42.69 1.10 13.28
N LEU A 583 -43.47 0.13 13.75
CA LEU A 583 -44.75 -0.25 13.16
C LEU A 583 -45.79 0.88 13.26
N GLU A 584 -45.74 1.71 14.31
CA GLU A 584 -46.60 2.88 14.43
C GLU A 584 -46.19 4.03 13.49
N ALA A 585 -44.91 4.12 13.15
CA ALA A 585 -44.37 5.19 12.31
C ALA A 585 -44.67 5.03 10.81
N ALA A 586 -45.03 3.84 10.34
CA ALA A 586 -45.35 3.55 8.94
C ALA A 586 -46.47 2.51 8.80
N THR A 587 -47.18 2.51 7.67
CA THR A 587 -48.23 1.51 7.41
C THR A 587 -47.65 0.11 7.20
N SER A 588 -48.43 -0.93 7.52
CA SER A 588 -48.08 -2.33 7.23
C SER A 588 -47.69 -2.56 5.75
N ASP A 589 -48.34 -1.88 4.80
CA ASP A 589 -47.99 -1.97 3.38
C ASP A 589 -46.59 -1.43 3.07
N ALA A 590 -46.18 -0.34 3.73
CA ALA A 590 -44.83 0.22 3.58
C ALA A 590 -43.78 -0.73 4.16
N HIS A 591 -44.04 -1.35 5.32
CA HIS A 591 -43.18 -2.39 5.88
C HIS A 591 -43.07 -3.64 5.00
N ARG A 592 -44.17 -4.03 4.34
CA ARG A 592 -44.17 -5.14 3.38
C ARG A 592 -43.32 -4.81 2.16
N ALA A 593 -43.55 -3.66 1.53
CA ALA A 593 -42.79 -3.22 0.37
C ALA A 593 -41.30 -3.00 0.67
N ALA A 594 -40.98 -2.50 1.88
CA ALA A 594 -39.60 -2.34 2.36
C ALA A 594 -38.94 -3.65 2.80
N GLY A 595 -39.69 -4.74 2.96
CA GLY A 595 -39.20 -6.00 3.50
C GLY A 595 -38.79 -5.95 4.98
N THR A 596 -39.17 -4.91 5.73
CA THR A 596 -38.77 -4.72 7.14
C THR A 596 -39.70 -5.43 8.13
N TRP A 597 -40.84 -5.98 7.69
CA TRP A 597 -41.78 -6.71 8.54
C TRP A 597 -41.16 -7.95 9.22
N SER A 598 -40.23 -8.63 8.55
CA SER A 598 -39.54 -9.82 9.09
C SER A 598 -38.67 -9.46 10.29
N LEU A 599 -38.07 -8.28 10.29
CA LEU A 599 -37.32 -7.74 11.43
C LEU A 599 -38.23 -7.48 12.64
N LEU A 600 -39.45 -6.96 12.40
CA LEU A 600 -40.43 -6.73 13.46
C LEU A 600 -40.88 -8.06 14.10
N VAL A 601 -41.12 -9.08 13.28
CA VAL A 601 -41.42 -10.45 13.74
C VAL A 601 -40.26 -11.01 14.54
N ALA A 602 -39.03 -10.90 14.05
CA ALA A 602 -37.85 -11.36 14.75
C ALA A 602 -37.68 -10.67 16.12
N ALA A 603 -37.97 -9.36 16.21
CA ALA A 603 -37.93 -8.61 17.46
C ALA A 603 -38.97 -9.11 18.49
N ALA A 604 -40.18 -9.46 18.03
CA ALA A 604 -41.20 -10.04 18.91
C ALA A 604 -40.79 -11.42 19.45
N LEU A 605 -40.24 -12.28 18.60
CA LEU A 605 -39.88 -13.66 18.96
C LEU A 605 -38.58 -13.75 19.78
N ALA A 606 -37.64 -12.82 19.57
CA ALA A 606 -36.38 -12.75 20.31
C ALA A 606 -36.54 -12.12 21.71
N ALA A 607 -37.70 -11.56 22.03
CA ALA A 607 -37.95 -10.88 23.29
C ALA A 607 -37.87 -11.83 24.49
N GLY A 608 -37.31 -11.33 25.60
CA GLY A 608 -37.24 -12.09 26.85
C GLY A 608 -38.61 -12.32 27.50
N ALA A 609 -38.68 -13.23 28.47
CA ALA A 609 -39.93 -13.56 29.15
C ALA A 609 -40.57 -12.36 29.91
N ASP A 610 -39.75 -11.38 30.30
CA ASP A 610 -40.18 -10.19 31.05
C ASP A 610 -40.49 -8.97 30.16
N ASP A 611 -40.37 -9.08 28.83
CA ASP A 611 -40.61 -7.96 27.91
C ASP A 611 -42.11 -7.73 27.69
N GLY A 612 -42.67 -6.75 28.37
CA GLY A 612 -44.09 -6.39 28.27
C GLY A 612 -44.53 -5.82 26.92
N ALA A 613 -43.62 -5.44 26.02
CA ALA A 613 -43.95 -4.89 24.71
C ALA A 613 -44.15 -5.97 23.64
N ALA A 614 -43.51 -7.14 23.77
CA ALA A 614 -43.60 -8.22 22.78
C ALA A 614 -45.03 -8.78 22.55
N PRO A 615 -45.86 -8.98 23.58
CA PRO A 615 -47.26 -9.39 23.44
C PRO A 615 -48.12 -8.40 22.65
N GLU A 616 -47.91 -7.11 22.89
CA GLU A 616 -48.61 -6.04 22.20
C GLU A 616 -48.14 -5.94 20.74
N LEU A 617 -46.84 -6.02 20.51
CA LEU A 617 -46.28 -6.07 19.16
C LEU A 617 -46.80 -7.30 18.39
N ALA A 618 -46.89 -8.47 19.02
CA ALA A 618 -47.41 -9.68 18.38
C ALA A 618 -48.87 -9.52 17.93
N HIS A 619 -49.70 -8.86 18.75
CA HIS A 619 -51.07 -8.50 18.38
C HIS A 619 -51.11 -7.62 17.12
N ASP A 620 -50.31 -6.54 17.12
CA ASP A 620 -50.25 -5.60 16.00
C ASP A 620 -49.71 -6.29 14.72
N LEU A 621 -48.76 -7.22 14.84
CA LEU A 621 -48.22 -8.00 13.74
C LEU A 621 -49.21 -9.00 13.15
N LEU A 622 -49.96 -9.73 14.00
CA LEU A 622 -50.98 -10.68 13.54
C LEU A 622 -52.13 -9.99 12.78
N ARG A 623 -52.44 -8.74 13.18
CA ARG A 623 -53.42 -7.89 12.51
C ARG A 623 -52.87 -7.27 11.21
N GLY A 624 -51.63 -6.78 11.24
CA GLY A 624 -51.02 -6.05 10.12
C GLY A 624 -50.48 -6.94 8.99
N PHE A 625 -50.06 -8.17 9.32
CA PHE A 625 -49.38 -9.08 8.39
C PHE A 625 -50.00 -10.49 8.37
N PRO A 626 -51.32 -10.61 8.10
CA PRO A 626 -52.01 -11.89 8.18
C PRO A 626 -51.59 -12.90 7.09
N GLN A 627 -51.05 -12.44 5.96
CA GLN A 627 -50.66 -13.30 4.83
C GLN A 627 -49.19 -13.72 4.92
N GLU A 628 -48.36 -12.93 5.58
CA GLU A 628 -46.91 -13.12 5.70
C GLU A 628 -46.54 -14.01 6.90
N THR A 629 -47.40 -14.03 7.93
CA THR A 629 -47.22 -14.84 9.13
C THR A 629 -47.94 -16.18 8.98
N GLY A 630 -47.23 -17.19 8.44
CA GLY A 630 -47.74 -18.55 8.25
C GLY A 630 -47.16 -19.59 9.21
N GLY A 631 -47.89 -20.69 9.41
CA GLY A 631 -47.43 -21.89 10.13
C GLY A 631 -46.89 -21.59 11.53
N ARG A 632 -45.65 -22.01 11.77
CA ARG A 632 -44.95 -21.90 13.06
C ARG A 632 -44.89 -20.46 13.61
N VAL A 633 -44.48 -19.52 12.77
CA VAL A 633 -44.27 -18.11 13.18
C VAL A 633 -45.59 -17.51 13.65
N ARG A 634 -46.69 -17.84 12.97
CA ARG A 634 -48.03 -17.41 13.38
C ARG A 634 -48.41 -17.95 14.74
N ALA A 635 -48.20 -19.25 14.97
CA ALA A 635 -48.50 -19.89 16.25
C ALA A 635 -47.67 -19.29 17.41
N ALA A 636 -46.39 -18.97 17.18
CA ALA A 636 -45.54 -18.31 18.17
C ALA A 636 -46.02 -16.88 18.50
N LEU A 637 -46.43 -16.10 17.49
CA LEU A 637 -47.04 -14.78 17.73
C LEU A 637 -48.40 -14.90 18.44
N GLN A 638 -49.18 -15.95 18.15
CA GLN A 638 -50.44 -16.22 18.83
C GLN A 638 -50.25 -16.60 20.31
N LEU A 639 -49.14 -17.25 20.68
CA LEU A 639 -48.78 -17.46 22.09
C LEU A 639 -48.54 -16.13 22.83
N LEU A 640 -47.85 -15.19 22.18
CA LEU A 640 -47.61 -13.86 22.73
C LEU A 640 -48.91 -13.04 22.84
N ASP A 641 -49.77 -13.05 21.81
CA ASP A 641 -51.07 -12.38 21.85
C ASP A 641 -51.99 -13.02 22.91
N PHE A 642 -51.97 -14.34 23.05
CA PHE A 642 -52.69 -15.03 24.12
C PHE A 642 -52.23 -14.59 25.52
N ALA A 643 -50.91 -14.42 25.72
CA ALA A 643 -50.39 -13.86 26.97
C ALA A 643 -50.95 -12.46 27.26
N ARG A 644 -51.15 -11.62 26.24
CA ARG A 644 -51.80 -10.30 26.34
C ARG A 644 -53.29 -10.42 26.71
N GLU A 645 -54.02 -11.32 26.07
CA GLU A 645 -55.44 -11.58 26.36
C GLU A 645 -55.65 -12.06 27.80
N VAL A 646 -54.80 -12.97 28.29
CA VAL A 646 -54.87 -13.48 29.67
C VAL A 646 -54.59 -12.37 30.69
N ARG A 647 -53.57 -11.53 30.44
CA ARG A 647 -53.25 -10.40 31.33
C ARG A 647 -54.33 -9.32 31.36
N SER A 648 -54.99 -9.06 30.23
CA SER A 648 -56.09 -8.10 30.13
C SER A 648 -57.45 -8.66 30.60
N GLY A 649 -57.55 -9.98 30.81
CA GLY A 649 -58.79 -10.66 31.19
C GLY A 649 -59.76 -10.88 30.03
N ALA A 650 -59.31 -10.72 28.78
CA ALA A 650 -60.09 -10.94 27.57
C ALA A 650 -59.98 -12.37 27.01
N ALA A 651 -59.09 -13.20 27.57
CA ALA A 651 -58.91 -14.58 27.13
C ALA A 651 -60.17 -15.44 27.41
N GLU A 652 -60.63 -16.14 26.38
CA GLU A 652 -61.64 -17.20 26.50
C GLU A 652 -61.11 -18.37 27.37
N PRO A 653 -61.99 -19.19 27.96
CA PRO A 653 -61.61 -20.38 28.75
C PRO A 653 -60.73 -21.40 27.98
N ASP A 654 -60.25 -22.42 28.70
CA ASP A 654 -59.36 -23.50 28.25
C ASP A 654 -57.88 -23.09 28.07
N TRP A 655 -57.33 -22.30 29.02
CA TRP A 655 -56.02 -21.69 28.90
C TRP A 655 -54.88 -22.70 28.76
N ALA A 656 -54.90 -23.77 29.56
CA ALA A 656 -53.86 -24.80 29.53
C ALA A 656 -53.85 -25.60 28.22
N GLU A 657 -55.03 -25.88 27.64
CA GLU A 657 -55.15 -26.54 26.34
C GLU A 657 -54.71 -25.61 25.21
N ARG A 658 -55.09 -24.34 25.28
CA ARG A 658 -54.73 -23.32 24.27
C ARG A 658 -53.22 -23.13 24.16
N VAL A 659 -52.51 -23.02 25.28
CA VAL A 659 -51.04 -22.93 25.29
C VAL A 659 -50.40 -24.15 24.64
N ARG A 660 -50.91 -25.35 24.89
CA ARG A 660 -50.35 -26.59 24.30
C ARG A 660 -50.60 -26.70 22.82
N ALA A 661 -51.82 -26.38 22.37
CA ALA A 661 -52.17 -26.42 20.96
C ALA A 661 -51.28 -25.46 20.16
N LEU A 662 -51.17 -24.21 20.63
CA LEU A 662 -50.33 -23.21 19.99
C LEU A 662 -48.84 -23.55 20.08
N ARG A 663 -48.36 -24.11 21.20
CA ARG A 663 -46.98 -24.60 21.33
C ARG A 663 -46.67 -25.71 20.32
N ALA A 664 -47.55 -26.70 20.18
CA ALA A 664 -47.37 -27.81 19.26
C ALA A 664 -47.25 -27.33 17.79
N GLU A 665 -47.98 -26.27 17.43
CA GLU A 665 -47.88 -25.63 16.11
C GLU A 665 -46.66 -24.71 15.96
N ALA A 666 -46.15 -24.15 17.07
CA ALA A 666 -45.01 -23.23 17.11
C ALA A 666 -43.64 -23.92 17.27
N GLU A 667 -43.59 -25.25 17.39
CA GLU A 667 -42.37 -25.98 17.75
C GLU A 667 -41.29 -25.95 16.63
N PRO A 668 -39.99 -25.81 16.97
CA PRO A 668 -39.46 -25.47 18.30
C PRO A 668 -39.76 -24.01 18.69
N VAL A 669 -40.28 -23.75 19.88
CA VAL A 669 -40.65 -22.40 20.32
C VAL A 669 -39.51 -21.70 21.06
N GLU A 670 -39.38 -20.38 20.90
CA GLU A 670 -38.41 -19.57 21.64
C GLU A 670 -38.76 -19.56 23.16
N PRO A 671 -37.78 -19.78 24.06
CA PRO A 671 -38.05 -19.86 25.50
C PRO A 671 -38.71 -18.60 26.09
N GLY A 672 -38.37 -17.42 25.56
CA GLY A 672 -38.99 -16.16 25.96
C GLY A 672 -40.48 -16.12 25.65
N VAL A 673 -40.86 -16.54 24.44
CA VAL A 673 -42.26 -16.61 23.97
C VAL A 673 -43.10 -17.55 24.83
N LEU A 674 -42.61 -18.78 25.05
CA LEU A 674 -43.31 -19.76 25.89
C LEU A 674 -43.37 -19.29 27.35
N GLY A 675 -42.29 -18.71 27.86
CA GLY A 675 -42.23 -18.11 29.19
C GLY A 675 -43.31 -17.06 29.40
N GLN A 676 -43.46 -16.11 28.46
CA GLN A 676 -44.49 -15.06 28.54
C GLN A 676 -45.91 -15.62 28.65
N ALA A 677 -46.25 -16.63 27.84
CA ALA A 677 -47.56 -17.25 27.85
C ALA A 677 -47.83 -18.00 29.18
N CYS A 678 -46.86 -18.80 29.61
CA CYS A 678 -46.96 -19.55 30.85
C CYS A 678 -47.02 -18.64 32.09
N ASP A 679 -46.21 -17.59 32.13
CA ASP A 679 -46.14 -16.65 33.25
C ASP A 679 -47.40 -15.76 33.31
N ALA A 680 -48.01 -15.43 32.16
CA ALA A 680 -49.31 -14.74 32.11
C ALA A 680 -50.44 -15.60 32.71
N VAL A 681 -50.53 -16.88 32.32
CA VAL A 681 -51.48 -17.84 32.89
C VAL A 681 -51.24 -18.03 34.39
N ALA A 682 -49.99 -18.24 34.80
CA ALA A 682 -49.61 -18.37 36.19
C ALA A 682 -50.01 -17.14 37.03
N GLY A 683 -49.73 -15.93 36.53
CA GLY A 683 -50.07 -14.68 37.19
C GLY A 683 -51.58 -14.53 37.40
N ARG A 684 -52.39 -14.87 36.38
CA ARG A 684 -53.85 -14.80 36.47
C ARG A 684 -54.43 -15.85 37.42
N LEU A 685 -53.89 -17.07 37.42
CA LEU A 685 -54.30 -18.15 38.35
C LEU A 685 -53.85 -17.93 39.80
N LEU A 686 -52.96 -16.98 40.05
CA LEU A 686 -52.56 -16.55 41.40
C LEU A 686 -53.27 -15.26 41.85
N ALA A 687 -54.12 -14.66 41.02
CA ALA A 687 -54.94 -13.51 41.41
C ALA A 687 -56.10 -13.95 42.33
N PRO A 688 -56.60 -13.06 43.22
CA PRO A 688 -57.73 -13.38 44.12
C PRO A 688 -59.03 -13.77 43.39
N GLU A 689 -59.24 -13.25 42.19
CA GLU A 689 -60.43 -13.50 41.35
C GLU A 689 -60.15 -14.58 40.29
N ARG A 690 -59.32 -15.58 40.60
CA ARG A 690 -58.97 -16.63 39.65
C ARG A 690 -60.18 -17.50 39.28
N PRO A 691 -60.28 -17.98 38.03
CA PRO A 691 -61.23 -19.02 37.67
C PRO A 691 -60.79 -20.39 38.21
N ASP A 692 -61.58 -21.02 39.07
CA ASP A 692 -61.26 -22.33 39.67
C ASP A 692 -61.18 -23.46 38.64
N GLU A 693 -61.99 -23.38 37.58
CA GLU A 693 -62.01 -24.36 36.48
C GLU A 693 -60.70 -24.36 35.70
N GLU A 694 -60.11 -23.19 35.43
CA GLU A 694 -58.81 -23.05 34.74
C GLU A 694 -57.65 -23.57 35.60
N LEU A 695 -57.71 -23.35 36.91
CA LEU A 695 -56.73 -23.89 37.84
C LEU A 695 -56.83 -25.42 37.89
N TYR A 696 -58.05 -25.97 37.93
CA TYR A 696 -58.26 -27.41 37.83
C TYR A 696 -57.71 -27.96 36.51
N ALA A 697 -57.98 -27.30 35.39
CA ALA A 697 -57.45 -27.66 34.08
C ALA A 697 -55.92 -27.66 34.06
N LEU A 698 -55.26 -26.64 34.61
CA LEU A 698 -53.79 -26.60 34.77
C LEU A 698 -53.26 -27.81 35.55
N VAL A 699 -53.89 -28.15 36.67
CA VAL A 699 -53.47 -29.27 37.54
C VAL A 699 -53.59 -30.61 36.83
N GLN A 700 -54.71 -30.83 36.12
CA GLN A 700 -54.93 -32.06 35.35
C GLN A 700 -54.13 -32.12 34.06
N SER A 701 -53.68 -30.97 33.56
CA SER A 701 -52.87 -30.87 32.38
C SER A 701 -51.63 -31.78 32.50
N GLY A 702 -50.87 -31.67 33.60
CA GLY A 702 -49.55 -32.30 33.73
C GLY A 702 -48.47 -31.64 32.87
N ASP A 703 -48.71 -30.43 32.33
CA ASP A 703 -47.72 -29.65 31.60
C ASP A 703 -46.63 -29.12 32.54
N ALA A 704 -45.40 -29.60 32.37
CA ALA A 704 -44.30 -29.25 33.25
C ALA A 704 -43.93 -27.76 33.18
N ASP A 705 -44.03 -27.13 32.01
CA ASP A 705 -43.63 -25.72 31.82
C ASP A 705 -44.64 -24.77 32.45
N LEU A 706 -45.94 -25.04 32.29
CA LEU A 706 -47.01 -24.27 32.94
C LEU A 706 -47.01 -24.44 34.46
N ILE A 707 -46.83 -25.67 34.97
CA ILE A 707 -46.76 -25.93 36.41
C ILE A 707 -45.51 -25.29 37.01
N ALA A 708 -44.37 -25.37 36.32
CA ALA A 708 -43.15 -24.70 36.75
C ALA A 708 -43.32 -23.17 36.78
N ALA A 709 -43.96 -22.57 35.77
CA ALA A 709 -44.30 -21.14 35.76
C ALA A 709 -45.17 -20.76 36.96
N TYR A 710 -46.28 -21.48 37.20
CA TYR A 710 -47.12 -21.28 38.37
C TYR A 710 -46.33 -21.33 39.69
N ALA A 711 -45.46 -22.33 39.83
CA ALA A 711 -44.64 -22.52 41.01
C ALA A 711 -43.57 -21.42 41.18
N ARG A 712 -42.99 -20.90 40.08
CA ARG A 712 -42.07 -19.77 40.10
C ARG A 712 -42.79 -18.48 40.48
N THR A 713 -43.91 -18.15 39.83
CA THR A 713 -44.71 -16.95 40.12
C THR A 713 -45.24 -16.94 41.55
N ALA A 714 -45.68 -18.10 42.07
CA ALA A 714 -46.13 -18.23 43.45
C ALA A 714 -45.03 -17.99 44.50
N ARG A 715 -43.75 -18.21 44.15
CA ARG A 715 -42.60 -17.90 45.01
C ARG A 715 -42.22 -16.41 45.00
N GLY A 716 -42.78 -15.62 44.09
CA GLY A 716 -42.50 -14.21 43.94
C GLY A 716 -42.96 -13.37 45.15
N ASP A 717 -42.30 -12.22 45.34
CA ASP A 717 -42.53 -11.35 46.50
C ASP A 717 -43.94 -10.76 46.53
N GLY A 718 -44.57 -10.54 45.37
CA GLY A 718 -45.96 -10.06 45.29
C GLY A 718 -46.97 -11.05 45.91
N VAL A 719 -46.79 -12.35 45.67
CA VAL A 719 -47.63 -13.40 46.27
C VAL A 719 -47.34 -13.52 47.77
N ARG A 720 -46.06 -13.49 48.17
CA ARG A 720 -45.68 -13.51 49.60
C ARG A 720 -46.25 -12.33 50.38
N ALA A 721 -46.19 -11.12 49.82
CA ALA A 721 -46.77 -9.93 50.42
C ALA A 721 -48.29 -10.07 50.58
N ARG A 722 -48.97 -10.63 49.57
CA ARG A 722 -50.42 -10.87 49.62
C ARG A 722 -50.80 -11.93 50.65
N LEU A 723 -50.08 -13.05 50.69
CA LEU A 723 -50.24 -14.10 51.72
C LEU A 723 -50.07 -13.54 53.15
N ALA A 724 -49.21 -12.54 53.33
CA ALA A 724 -49.01 -11.88 54.62
C ALA A 724 -50.10 -10.86 54.96
N ALA A 725 -50.67 -10.20 53.95
CA ALA A 725 -51.64 -9.12 54.12
C ALA A 725 -53.10 -9.62 54.26
N ASP A 726 -53.46 -10.68 53.54
CA ASP A 726 -54.84 -11.18 53.42
C ASP A 726 -54.98 -12.64 53.89
N PRO A 727 -55.59 -12.87 55.07
CA PRO A 727 -55.85 -14.21 55.58
C PRO A 727 -56.75 -15.07 54.70
N ALA A 728 -57.68 -14.47 53.93
CA ALA A 728 -58.57 -15.23 53.04
C ALA A 728 -57.79 -15.80 51.85
N TYR A 729 -56.90 -15.00 51.26
CA TYR A 729 -56.01 -15.46 50.20
C TYR A 729 -55.04 -16.56 50.66
N ALA A 730 -54.51 -16.48 51.88
CA ALA A 730 -53.66 -17.54 52.45
C ALA A 730 -54.43 -18.86 52.68
N ALA A 731 -55.68 -18.77 53.14
CA ALA A 731 -56.56 -19.93 53.32
C ALA A 731 -56.94 -20.59 51.98
N ASP A 732 -57.21 -19.77 50.98
CA ASP A 732 -57.52 -20.20 49.62
C ASP A 732 -56.31 -20.92 48.97
N CYS A 733 -55.10 -20.35 49.02
CA CYS A 733 -53.88 -21.01 48.56
C CYS A 733 -53.61 -22.35 49.28
N PHE A 734 -53.82 -22.43 50.61
CA PHE A 734 -53.73 -23.70 51.33
C PHE A 734 -54.71 -24.74 50.79
N THR A 735 -55.96 -24.31 50.55
CA THR A 735 -57.03 -25.18 50.06
C THR A 735 -56.68 -25.72 48.68
N VAL A 736 -56.23 -24.87 47.77
CA VAL A 736 -55.86 -25.27 46.41
C VAL A 736 -54.65 -26.18 46.37
N TRP A 737 -53.56 -25.86 47.07
CA TRP A 737 -52.35 -26.70 47.05
C TRP A 737 -52.53 -28.05 47.77
N THR A 738 -53.63 -28.24 48.50
CA THR A 738 -53.99 -29.53 49.14
C THR A 738 -55.17 -30.25 48.47
N ALA A 739 -55.85 -29.62 47.51
CA ALA A 739 -57.09 -30.14 46.90
C ALA A 739 -56.89 -31.37 46.00
N HIS A 740 -55.71 -31.54 45.40
CA HIS A 740 -55.48 -32.53 44.34
C HIS A 740 -54.31 -33.51 44.64
N PRO A 741 -54.46 -34.40 45.65
CA PRO A 741 -53.40 -35.32 46.07
C PRO A 741 -53.09 -36.43 45.05
N HIS A 742 -53.91 -36.60 44.02
CA HIS A 742 -53.73 -37.59 42.93
C HIS A 742 -53.36 -36.96 41.59
N ALA A 743 -53.05 -35.66 41.55
CA ALA A 743 -52.55 -35.03 40.34
C ALA A 743 -51.16 -35.56 39.96
N GLY A 744 -50.73 -35.32 38.71
CA GLY A 744 -49.44 -35.78 38.20
C GLY A 744 -48.24 -35.35 39.06
N ALA A 745 -47.11 -36.04 38.87
CA ALA A 745 -45.87 -35.78 39.63
C ALA A 745 -45.42 -34.30 39.61
N PRO A 746 -45.46 -33.56 38.47
CA PRO A 746 -45.06 -32.15 38.45
C PRO A 746 -45.88 -31.26 39.40
N TRP A 747 -47.20 -31.47 39.49
CA TRP A 747 -48.05 -30.70 40.41
C TRP A 747 -47.79 -31.08 41.86
N THR A 748 -47.67 -32.37 42.16
CA THR A 748 -47.44 -32.85 43.53
C THR A 748 -46.15 -32.27 44.11
N GLU A 749 -45.08 -32.23 43.31
CA GLU A 749 -43.81 -31.62 43.70
C GLU A 749 -43.95 -30.10 43.90
N ALA A 750 -44.56 -29.40 42.94
CA ALA A 750 -44.79 -27.96 43.01
C ALA A 750 -45.63 -27.58 44.24
N ALA A 751 -46.78 -28.24 44.45
CA ALA A 751 -47.69 -27.97 45.56
C ALA A 751 -47.04 -28.23 46.93
N THR A 752 -46.27 -29.32 47.06
CA THR A 752 -45.51 -29.62 48.29
C THR A 752 -44.47 -28.54 48.56
N GLY A 753 -43.69 -28.15 47.54
CA GLY A 753 -42.71 -27.08 47.66
C GLY A 753 -43.35 -25.73 48.02
N LEU A 754 -44.48 -25.36 47.40
CA LEU A 754 -45.17 -24.11 47.71
C LEU A 754 -45.74 -24.07 49.13
N LEU A 755 -46.31 -25.17 49.61
CA LEU A 755 -46.75 -25.28 51.01
C LEU A 755 -45.56 -25.08 51.96
N ASP A 756 -44.46 -25.80 51.73
CA ASP A 756 -43.36 -25.88 52.69
C ASP A 756 -42.42 -24.66 52.65
N GLU A 757 -42.17 -24.12 51.46
CA GLU A 757 -41.19 -23.05 51.21
C GLU A 757 -41.83 -21.66 51.10
N VAL A 758 -43.13 -21.55 50.79
CA VAL A 758 -43.82 -20.26 50.60
C VAL A 758 -44.86 -20.01 51.69
N LEU A 759 -45.89 -20.85 51.79
CA LEU A 759 -47.02 -20.57 52.70
C LEU A 759 -46.65 -20.76 54.17
N ARG A 760 -45.98 -21.86 54.52
CA ARG A 760 -45.60 -22.16 55.92
C ARG A 760 -44.71 -21.07 56.52
N PRO A 761 -43.64 -20.57 55.83
CA PRO A 761 -42.84 -19.46 56.35
C PRO A 761 -43.63 -18.18 56.55
N VAL A 762 -44.57 -17.84 55.65
CA VAL A 762 -45.41 -16.65 55.77
C VAL A 762 -46.38 -16.78 56.96
N VAL A 763 -47.14 -17.87 57.05
CA VAL A 763 -48.09 -18.12 58.15
C VAL A 763 -47.40 -18.13 59.52
N ARG A 764 -46.18 -18.65 59.61
CA ARG A 764 -45.40 -18.64 60.87
C ARG A 764 -44.94 -17.26 61.33
N ARG A 765 -44.83 -16.30 60.41
CA ARG A 765 -44.47 -14.91 60.74
C ARG A 765 -45.69 -14.05 61.07
N LEU A 766 -46.91 -14.55 60.81
CA LEU A 766 -48.14 -13.83 61.12
C LEU A 766 -48.40 -13.79 62.65
N PRO A 767 -48.98 -12.70 63.16
CA PRO A 767 -49.56 -12.62 64.50
C PRO A 767 -50.63 -13.70 64.75
N ALA A 768 -50.83 -14.10 66.02
CA ALA A 768 -51.71 -15.21 66.38
C ALA A 768 -53.18 -15.00 65.97
N ASP A 769 -53.67 -13.76 66.04
CA ASP A 769 -55.00 -13.34 65.58
C ASP A 769 -55.15 -13.48 64.05
N ARG A 770 -54.10 -13.19 63.28
CA ARG A 770 -54.07 -13.38 61.83
C ARG A 770 -54.00 -14.85 61.45
N VAL A 771 -53.27 -15.69 62.19
CA VAL A 771 -53.25 -17.14 61.98
C VAL A 771 -54.62 -17.77 62.26
N ALA A 772 -55.31 -17.33 63.31
CA ALA A 772 -56.69 -17.75 63.60
C ALA A 772 -57.65 -17.34 62.48
N ALA A 773 -57.50 -16.12 61.93
CA ALA A 773 -58.29 -15.67 60.79
C ALA A 773 -58.06 -16.50 59.51
N VAL A 774 -56.85 -17.02 59.28
CA VAL A 774 -56.57 -17.98 58.19
C VAL A 774 -57.28 -19.31 58.46
N GLU A 775 -57.18 -19.84 59.68
CA GLU A 775 -57.84 -21.10 60.06
C GLU A 775 -59.37 -21.01 59.92
N ASP A 776 -59.98 -19.91 60.37
CA ASP A 776 -61.40 -19.63 60.23
C ASP A 776 -61.81 -19.47 58.76
N ALA A 777 -60.93 -18.91 57.92
CA ALA A 777 -61.17 -18.82 56.48
C ALA A 777 -61.09 -20.20 55.79
N VAL A 778 -60.13 -21.06 56.15
CA VAL A 778 -60.04 -22.45 55.66
C VAL A 778 -61.26 -23.28 56.09
N GLY A 779 -61.73 -23.08 57.32
CA GLY A 779 -62.92 -23.76 57.84
C GLY A 779 -64.21 -23.34 57.14
N ARG A 780 -64.28 -22.09 56.64
CA ARG A 780 -65.42 -21.56 55.88
C ARG A 780 -65.44 -22.00 54.41
N SER A 781 -64.28 -22.29 53.82
CA SER A 781 -64.14 -22.66 52.39
C SER A 781 -64.21 -24.17 52.12
N GLY A 782 -64.44 -25.02 53.12
CA GLY A 782 -64.42 -26.48 52.94
C GLY A 782 -65.22 -27.29 53.97
N SER A 783 -65.07 -28.62 53.90
CA SER A 783 -65.62 -29.54 54.89
C SER A 783 -64.88 -29.42 56.23
N SER A 784 -65.56 -29.74 57.34
CA SER A 784 -65.06 -29.56 58.72
C SER A 784 -63.66 -30.15 58.99
N GLY A 785 -63.23 -31.16 58.23
CA GLY A 785 -61.89 -31.77 58.34
C GLY A 785 -60.73 -30.94 57.78
N ARG A 786 -60.98 -29.86 57.01
CA ARG A 786 -59.89 -29.04 56.42
C ARG A 786 -59.20 -28.11 57.44
N ALA A 787 -59.95 -27.57 58.40
CA ALA A 787 -59.36 -26.77 59.48
C ALA A 787 -58.43 -27.63 60.36
N ASP A 788 -58.80 -28.88 60.63
CA ASP A 788 -57.93 -29.85 61.32
C ASP A 788 -56.66 -30.16 60.49
N ALA A 789 -56.81 -30.35 59.18
CA ALA A 789 -55.67 -30.59 58.27
C ALA A 789 -54.69 -29.40 58.23
N PHE A 790 -55.20 -28.16 58.23
CA PHE A 790 -54.39 -26.94 58.34
C PHE A 790 -53.62 -26.89 59.66
N ARG A 791 -54.30 -27.16 60.79
CA ARG A 791 -53.65 -27.24 62.11
C ARG A 791 -52.56 -28.30 62.18
N ASP A 792 -52.79 -29.46 61.58
CA ASP A 792 -51.81 -30.54 61.56
C ASP A 792 -50.60 -30.20 60.70
N TRP A 793 -50.82 -29.67 59.49
CA TRP A 793 -49.76 -29.23 58.59
C TRP A 793 -48.88 -28.14 59.22
N ASN A 794 -49.48 -27.14 59.90
CA ASN A 794 -48.71 -26.08 60.55
C ASN A 794 -47.90 -26.59 61.77
N ARG A 795 -48.35 -27.67 62.43
CA ARG A 795 -47.70 -28.26 63.64
C ARG A 795 -46.54 -29.23 63.35
N ARG A 796 -46.57 -29.98 62.25
CA ARG A 796 -45.72 -31.18 62.02
C ARG A 796 -44.19 -30.99 62.15
N GLU A 797 -43.65 -29.79 61.97
CA GLU A 797 -42.21 -29.51 62.15
C GLU A 797 -41.80 -29.06 63.56
N ARG A 798 -42.71 -28.51 64.37
CA ARG A 798 -42.40 -28.19 65.78
C ARG A 798 -42.04 -29.46 66.57
N SER A 799 -42.48 -30.63 66.12
CA SER A 799 -42.22 -31.92 66.76
C SER A 799 -40.92 -32.63 66.32
N THR A 800 -40.36 -32.34 65.15
CA THR A 800 -39.15 -33.03 64.65
C THR A 800 -37.87 -32.47 65.27
N LEU A 801 -37.77 -31.16 65.53
CA LEU A 801 -36.66 -30.56 66.29
C LEU A 801 -36.73 -30.87 67.80
N GLY A 802 -37.92 -31.07 68.37
CA GLY A 802 -38.11 -31.44 69.78
C GLY A 802 -37.74 -32.89 70.14
N ARG A 803 -37.71 -33.81 69.17
CA ARG A 803 -37.42 -35.24 69.41
C ARG A 803 -35.95 -35.63 69.20
N LEU A 804 -35.15 -34.82 68.51
CA LEU A 804 -33.68 -35.02 68.41
C LEU A 804 -32.95 -34.50 69.66
N GLY A 805 -33.42 -33.42 70.29
CA GLY A 805 -32.83 -32.89 71.54
C GLY A 805 -33.06 -33.76 72.79
N ARG A 806 -34.13 -34.56 72.85
CA ARG A 806 -34.41 -35.46 73.99
C ARG A 806 -33.74 -36.84 73.91
N ARG A 807 -33.22 -37.25 72.74
CA ARG A 807 -32.48 -38.52 72.59
C ARG A 807 -30.97 -38.39 72.81
N LEU A 808 -30.41 -37.18 72.81
CA LEU A 808 -29.00 -36.92 73.14
C LEU A 808 -28.78 -36.54 74.62
N ALA A 809 -29.76 -35.96 75.31
CA ALA A 809 -29.67 -35.67 76.76
C ALA A 809 -29.94 -36.89 77.68
N GLY A 810 -30.56 -37.96 77.17
CA GLY A 810 -30.87 -39.18 77.96
C GLY A 810 -29.77 -40.26 77.96
N ARG A 811 -28.68 -40.08 77.21
CA ARG A 811 -27.59 -41.08 77.05
C ARG A 811 -26.26 -40.70 77.71
N VAL A 812 -26.19 -39.60 78.47
CA VAL A 812 -24.98 -39.15 79.21
C VAL A 812 -25.19 -39.13 80.74
N ARG A 813 -26.18 -39.88 81.26
CA ARG A 813 -26.30 -40.17 82.71
C ARG A 813 -26.44 -41.67 82.94
N ARG A 814 -25.38 -42.41 82.59
CA ARG A 814 -24.90 -43.68 83.19
C ARG A 814 -23.64 -44.12 82.43
N ALA A 815 -22.54 -43.45 82.75
CA ALA A 815 -21.21 -44.02 82.91
C ALA A 815 -20.63 -43.30 84.14
#